data_AF-A0A6L5QVU9-F1
#
_entry.id   AF-A0A6L5QVU9-F1
#
_cell.length_a   1.000
_cell.length_b   1.000
_cell.length_c   1.000
_cell.angle_alpha   90.00
_cell.angle_beta   90.00
_cell.angle_gamma   90.00
#
_symmetry.space_group_name_H-M   'P 1'
#
loop_
_entity.id
_entity.type
_entity.pdbx_description
1 polymer ?
#
loop_
_entity_poly.entity_id
_entity_poly.type
_entity_poly.pdbx_seq_one_letter_code
_entity_poly.pdbx_strand_id
1 'polypeptide(L)'
;MLTTLKTIYDKPSKPLNRNTNLVHDDFLEFAEPLQLESGSSVSNLKLAYRTYGKLNADKSNVVWVCHALTANANPDEWWPGLVGQGKLFDPSKHFIVCANLLGSPYGTSFDLQGNNSIPTISIRDNVHAFAKLRKHLGITRINTLIGGSIGGHQALEWAIIEPNIIEYLILIATSAKLSPWAAAFNETQRLAIEASGKDTESGLKVARAIALLSYRNSEIYNKTQSDDFEFNKDRLSQTYQAYQGEKLVKRFDARSYQTITKTMDSHDVGRERSGTSNALKKVKAKTLVIAIESDLLFQVEESQYLANSISNASFANISSEFGHDGFLVESKAITHVIENFYKNDSKGSVEHVINSVYENISLFGLGCVGSGFHKLLSESSSDTNIDSIIVKNSNKVRSVSERTIDFTQWQQHKDLSSIVVECINDDQEALDIARVTLSDGKSLVSASKKMIAENLSQLVELEKSSQASFLYEAAVAASIPILRLLNDYHEIETMQSIRGILNGSSNYILCSMEFEDKTYQAALDTAISKGFAESDPTSDVGGYDAKYKAIILALHGFGLLSSPDELLNLGIQNIDKRDISFAIENNWRIKQVASIVKNKGNFIGAFVLPEFITTDDPLYDIHYENNAIQLEDKNQPFLYNGKGAGDIATGMAVLSDLQSINQGYKYDYKVNDSLLLDYAQVIKLYIRRVKNIPWPEWNEQVIIRDLGEVRYIEIPLGYLLESQQDLSNGFFVARFKENEV
;
A
#
# COMPACT_ATOMS: atom_id res chain seq x y z
N MET A 1 -1.08 -10.43 -13.07
CA MET A 1 -1.82 -11.35 -12.17
C MET A 1 -2.33 -12.59 -12.93
N LEU A 2 -3.18 -12.45 -13.96
CA LEU A 2 -3.66 -13.56 -14.82
C LEU A 2 -2.54 -14.39 -15.47
N THR A 3 -1.41 -13.77 -15.84
CA THR A 3 -0.25 -14.44 -16.44
C THR A 3 0.45 -15.41 -15.49
N THR A 4 0.52 -15.10 -14.19
CA THR A 4 1.15 -15.94 -13.16
C THR A 4 0.31 -17.19 -12.89
N LEU A 5 -1.03 -17.04 -12.81
CA LEU A 5 -1.97 -18.15 -12.70
C LEU A 5 -1.88 -19.09 -13.90
N LYS A 6 -1.82 -18.53 -15.13
CA LYS A 6 -1.53 -19.28 -16.36
C LYS A 6 -0.18 -20.02 -16.30
N THR A 7 0.82 -19.47 -15.64
CA THR A 7 2.15 -20.12 -15.62
C THR A 7 2.22 -21.31 -14.65
N ILE A 8 1.47 -21.28 -13.55
CA ILE A 8 1.43 -22.38 -12.55
C ILE A 8 0.39 -23.43 -12.95
N TYR A 9 -0.76 -23.00 -13.46
CA TYR A 9 -1.88 -23.87 -13.83
C TYR A 9 -1.98 -24.20 -15.33
N ASP A 10 -1.36 -23.45 -16.24
CA ASP A 10 -1.37 -23.71 -17.70
C ASP A 10 0.02 -23.98 -18.30
N LYS A 11 1.11 -24.00 -17.52
CA LYS A 11 2.33 -24.67 -18.03
C LYS A 11 1.95 -26.13 -18.30
N PRO A 12 2.11 -26.62 -19.54
CA PRO A 12 2.07 -28.04 -19.77
C PRO A 12 3.22 -28.60 -18.95
N SER A 13 2.92 -29.23 -17.81
CA SER A 13 3.79 -30.30 -17.33
C SER A 13 3.92 -31.20 -18.55
N LYS A 14 5.14 -31.36 -19.09
CA LYS A 14 5.39 -32.35 -20.14
C LYS A 14 4.58 -33.58 -19.79
N PRO A 15 3.81 -34.18 -20.71
CA PRO A 15 3.09 -35.40 -20.40
C PRO A 15 4.10 -36.36 -19.80
N LEU A 16 3.92 -36.66 -18.50
CA LEU A 16 4.69 -37.67 -17.80
C LEU A 16 4.23 -38.96 -18.44
N ASN A 17 4.98 -39.38 -19.46
CA ASN A 17 4.72 -40.63 -20.13
C ASN A 17 4.86 -41.70 -19.06
N ARG A 18 3.78 -42.43 -18.76
CA ARG A 18 3.75 -43.47 -17.70
C ARG A 18 4.88 -44.51 -17.84
N ASN A 19 5.55 -44.56 -19.00
CA ASN A 19 6.61 -45.53 -19.31
C ASN A 19 7.94 -44.98 -19.85
N THR A 20 8.21 -43.68 -19.99
CA THR A 20 9.55 -43.19 -20.43
C THR A 20 9.79 -41.71 -20.10
N ASN A 21 10.90 -41.42 -19.42
CA ASN A 21 11.34 -40.13 -18.84
C ASN A 21 10.88 -39.89 -17.40
N LEU A 22 11.46 -40.68 -16.49
CA LEU A 22 11.46 -40.42 -15.05
C LEU A 22 12.06 -39.04 -14.78
N VAL A 23 11.34 -38.20 -14.03
CA VAL A 23 11.80 -36.86 -13.62
C VAL A 23 12.49 -36.97 -12.26
N HIS A 24 13.45 -37.89 -12.08
CA HIS A 24 14.20 -38.07 -10.82
C HIS A 24 15.62 -38.49 -11.16
N ASP A 25 16.62 -37.84 -10.56
CA ASP A 25 18.01 -38.14 -10.91
C ASP A 25 18.68 -39.17 -9.98
N ASP A 26 18.12 -39.51 -8.80
CA ASP A 26 18.72 -40.51 -7.90
C ASP A 26 17.73 -41.30 -7.02
N PHE A 27 18.18 -42.47 -6.53
CA PHE A 27 17.44 -43.31 -5.59
C PHE A 27 18.33 -43.79 -4.45
N LEU A 28 17.74 -43.90 -3.26
CA LEU A 28 18.33 -44.63 -2.15
C LEU A 28 17.57 -45.93 -1.93
N GLU A 29 18.25 -47.06 -2.10
CA GLU A 29 17.73 -48.38 -1.75
C GLU A 29 18.10 -48.71 -0.30
N PHE A 30 17.09 -49.09 0.47
CA PHE A 30 17.24 -49.36 1.89
C PHE A 30 17.63 -50.83 2.07
N ALA A 31 18.85 -51.06 2.57
CA ALA A 31 19.34 -52.41 2.87
C ALA A 31 18.50 -53.12 3.96
N GLU A 32 18.04 -52.35 4.96
CA GLU A 32 17.25 -52.85 6.08
C GLU A 32 15.80 -52.36 6.00
N PRO A 33 14.81 -53.20 6.36
CA PRO A 33 13.41 -52.80 6.40
C PRO A 33 13.19 -51.52 7.23
N LEU A 34 12.33 -50.62 6.74
CA LEU A 34 11.88 -49.46 7.50
C LEU A 34 10.72 -49.88 8.41
N GLN A 35 10.91 -49.73 9.72
CA GLN A 35 9.84 -49.91 10.71
C GLN A 35 8.92 -48.69 10.68
N LEU A 36 7.61 -48.92 10.56
CA LEU A 36 6.60 -47.87 10.55
C LEU A 36 5.98 -47.68 11.94
N GLU A 37 5.46 -46.49 12.22
CA GLU A 37 4.68 -46.21 13.44
C GLU A 37 3.45 -47.12 13.58
N SER A 38 2.94 -47.68 12.47
CA SER A 38 1.83 -48.65 12.52
C SER A 38 2.20 -50.01 13.11
N GLY A 39 3.49 -50.25 13.40
CA GLY A 39 4.03 -51.56 13.80
C GLY A 39 4.32 -52.49 12.63
N SER A 40 4.03 -52.07 11.39
CA SER A 40 4.39 -52.81 10.17
C SER A 40 5.83 -52.51 9.76
N SER A 41 6.41 -53.34 8.89
CA SER A 41 7.72 -53.07 8.27
C SER A 41 7.64 -53.07 6.75
N VAL A 42 8.45 -52.23 6.13
CA VAL A 42 8.51 -52.07 4.68
C VAL A 42 9.91 -52.47 4.21
N SER A 43 9.98 -53.52 3.39
CA SER A 43 11.22 -54.04 2.80
C SER A 43 11.41 -53.51 1.38
N ASN A 44 12.65 -53.58 0.87
CA ASN A 44 12.99 -53.15 -0.49
C ASN A 44 12.53 -51.71 -0.79
N LEU A 45 12.59 -50.85 0.22
CA LEU A 45 12.21 -49.45 0.07
C LEU A 45 13.24 -48.75 -0.82
N LYS A 46 12.74 -48.20 -1.93
CA LYS A 46 13.46 -47.33 -2.83
C LYS A 46 12.92 -45.93 -2.68
N LEU A 47 13.71 -45.02 -2.12
CA LEU A 47 13.36 -43.62 -1.91
C LEU A 47 13.88 -42.78 -3.07
N ALA A 48 12.98 -42.17 -3.84
CA ALA A 48 13.34 -41.27 -4.93
C ALA A 48 13.67 -39.88 -4.39
N TYR A 49 14.76 -39.28 -4.87
CA TYR A 49 15.15 -37.93 -4.48
C TYR A 49 15.89 -37.22 -5.63
N ARG A 50 16.16 -35.94 -5.40
CA ARG A 50 17.00 -35.13 -6.28
C ARG A 50 17.85 -34.18 -5.47
N THR A 51 19.06 -33.94 -5.99
CA THR A 51 19.96 -32.93 -5.47
C THR A 51 20.26 -31.86 -6.53
N TYR A 52 20.55 -30.65 -6.10
CA TYR A 52 20.95 -29.53 -6.96
C TYR A 52 22.17 -28.85 -6.38
N GLY A 53 23.02 -28.30 -7.25
CA GLY A 53 24.22 -27.58 -6.84
C GLY A 53 25.30 -28.51 -6.28
N LYS A 54 26.22 -27.94 -5.51
CA LYS A 54 27.37 -28.67 -4.93
C LYS A 54 27.45 -28.44 -3.43
N LEU A 55 27.56 -29.54 -2.67
CA LEU A 55 27.83 -29.50 -1.24
C LEU A 55 29.21 -28.89 -0.98
N ASN A 56 29.27 -27.83 -0.17
CA ASN A 56 30.53 -27.21 0.21
C ASN A 56 31.28 -28.02 1.30
N ALA A 57 32.56 -27.72 1.50
CA ALA A 57 33.44 -28.53 2.34
C ALA A 57 33.01 -28.58 3.81
N ASP A 58 32.48 -27.48 4.34
CA ASP A 58 31.96 -27.34 5.70
C ASP A 58 30.46 -27.72 5.82
N LYS A 59 29.82 -28.10 4.70
CA LYS A 59 28.42 -28.52 4.60
C LYS A 59 27.42 -27.48 5.10
N SER A 60 27.78 -26.20 5.06
CA SER A 60 26.97 -25.09 5.55
C SER A 60 25.94 -24.58 4.55
N ASN A 61 25.95 -25.04 3.30
CA ASN A 61 25.07 -24.55 2.23
C ASN A 61 23.86 -25.45 1.91
N VAL A 62 23.48 -26.36 2.81
CA VAL A 62 22.40 -27.34 2.56
C VAL A 62 21.02 -26.73 2.77
N VAL A 63 20.19 -26.77 1.73
CA VAL A 63 18.76 -26.44 1.79
C VAL A 63 17.94 -27.70 1.52
N TRP A 64 17.10 -28.11 2.47
CA TRP A 64 16.19 -29.23 2.30
C TRP A 64 14.76 -28.75 2.11
N VAL A 65 14.15 -29.11 0.98
CA VAL A 65 12.78 -28.74 0.62
C VAL A 65 11.87 -29.95 0.78
N CYS A 66 10.95 -29.89 1.74
CA CYS A 66 9.89 -30.89 1.91
C CYS A 66 8.72 -30.56 0.99
N HIS A 67 8.38 -31.47 0.07
CA HIS A 67 7.39 -31.18 -0.97
C HIS A 67 5.93 -31.27 -0.48
N ALA A 68 5.04 -30.54 -1.16
CA ALA A 68 3.60 -30.53 -0.89
C ALA A 68 2.85 -31.75 -1.47
N LEU A 69 1.55 -31.88 -1.18
CA LEU A 69 0.73 -33.10 -1.41
C LEU A 69 0.88 -33.74 -2.80
N THR A 70 0.76 -32.92 -3.86
CA THR A 70 0.79 -33.41 -5.26
C THR A 70 2.06 -32.99 -6.01
N ALA A 71 3.09 -32.59 -5.27
CA ALA A 71 4.40 -32.21 -5.77
C ALA A 71 5.33 -33.44 -5.90
N ASN A 72 6.59 -33.21 -6.27
CA ASN A 72 7.60 -34.25 -6.50
C ASN A 72 8.99 -33.79 -6.01
N ALA A 73 10.01 -34.61 -6.20
CA ALA A 73 11.40 -34.31 -5.87
C ALA A 73 12.03 -33.14 -6.69
N ASN A 74 11.28 -32.46 -7.57
CA ASN A 74 11.76 -31.37 -8.42
C ASN A 74 11.18 -30.00 -8.03
N PRO A 75 11.66 -29.37 -6.96
CA PRO A 75 11.10 -28.12 -6.45
C PRO A 75 11.24 -26.92 -7.41
N ASP A 76 12.12 -26.95 -8.40
CA ASP A 76 12.18 -25.95 -9.46
C ASP A 76 11.01 -26.04 -10.45
N GLU A 77 10.35 -27.20 -10.57
CA GLU A 77 9.16 -27.38 -11.41
C GLU A 77 7.89 -26.85 -10.75
N TRP A 78 7.71 -27.11 -9.45
CA TRP A 78 6.47 -26.79 -8.72
C TRP A 78 6.59 -25.61 -7.76
N TRP A 79 7.81 -25.19 -7.40
CA TRP A 79 8.09 -23.96 -6.64
C TRP A 79 9.08 -23.02 -7.36
N PRO A 80 8.88 -22.71 -8.66
CA PRO A 80 9.84 -21.95 -9.48
C PRO A 80 10.06 -20.50 -9.02
N GLY A 81 9.21 -20.01 -8.12
CA GLY A 81 9.37 -18.70 -7.49
C GLY A 81 10.45 -18.67 -6.41
N LEU A 82 10.67 -19.78 -5.69
CA LEU A 82 11.66 -19.87 -4.60
C LEU A 82 12.91 -20.64 -4.99
N VAL A 83 12.79 -21.66 -5.85
CA VAL A 83 13.90 -22.57 -6.20
C VAL A 83 14.25 -22.41 -7.68
N GLY A 84 15.55 -22.22 -7.96
CA GLY A 84 16.07 -22.08 -9.32
C GLY A 84 17.18 -21.04 -9.43
N GLN A 85 17.77 -20.91 -10.62
CA GLN A 85 18.83 -19.93 -10.89
C GLN A 85 18.33 -18.50 -10.62
N GLY A 86 19.08 -17.73 -9.83
CA GLY A 86 18.73 -16.37 -9.44
C GLY A 86 17.53 -16.26 -8.48
N LYS A 87 17.04 -17.37 -7.91
CA LYS A 87 15.98 -17.38 -6.89
C LYS A 87 16.56 -17.41 -5.48
N LEU A 88 15.70 -17.34 -4.47
CA LEU A 88 16.10 -17.41 -3.05
C LEU A 88 17.01 -18.63 -2.79
N PHE A 89 16.55 -19.81 -3.22
CA PHE A 89 17.32 -21.03 -3.17
C PHE A 89 17.92 -21.33 -4.56
N ASP A 90 19.06 -20.69 -4.79
CA ASP A 90 19.83 -20.82 -6.02
C ASP A 90 20.81 -22.01 -5.98
N PRO A 91 20.74 -22.99 -6.91
CA PRO A 91 21.71 -24.09 -7.02
C PRO A 91 23.16 -23.68 -7.23
N SER A 92 23.43 -22.45 -7.70
CA SER A 92 24.79 -21.90 -7.79
C SER A 92 25.40 -21.56 -6.43
N LYS A 93 24.55 -21.41 -5.39
CA LYS A 93 24.95 -21.04 -4.02
C LYS A 93 24.69 -22.17 -3.02
N HIS A 94 23.60 -22.91 -3.21
CA HIS A 94 23.09 -23.90 -2.27
C HIS A 94 23.21 -25.33 -2.80
N PHE A 95 23.39 -26.28 -1.88
CA PHE A 95 23.14 -27.70 -2.15
C PHE A 95 21.71 -28.03 -1.74
N ILE A 96 20.81 -28.13 -2.73
CA ILE A 96 19.37 -28.27 -2.49
C ILE A 96 19.01 -29.75 -2.57
N VAL A 97 18.23 -30.26 -1.61
CA VAL A 97 17.76 -31.65 -1.56
C VAL A 97 16.24 -31.68 -1.46
N CYS A 98 15.60 -32.53 -2.26
CA CYS A 98 14.17 -32.81 -2.15
C CYS A 98 13.93 -34.31 -2.38
N ALA A 99 13.19 -34.96 -1.48
CA ALA A 99 12.90 -36.39 -1.52
C ALA A 99 11.40 -36.63 -1.57
N ASN A 100 10.98 -37.63 -2.35
CA ASN A 100 9.58 -37.99 -2.48
C ASN A 100 9.06 -38.70 -1.23
N LEU A 101 7.85 -38.35 -0.80
CA LEU A 101 7.11 -39.06 0.24
C LEU A 101 6.97 -40.56 -0.07
N LEU A 102 6.94 -41.38 0.97
CA LEU A 102 6.53 -42.77 0.92
C LEU A 102 5.10 -42.86 0.38
N GLY A 103 4.89 -43.66 -0.66
CA GLY A 103 3.60 -43.77 -1.36
C GLY A 103 3.38 -42.71 -2.45
N SER A 104 4.41 -41.92 -2.78
CA SER A 104 4.40 -41.01 -3.93
C SER A 104 4.43 -41.79 -5.26
N PRO A 105 3.69 -41.35 -6.31
CA PRO A 105 3.73 -42.01 -7.62
C PRO A 105 5.03 -41.73 -8.38
N TYR A 106 5.90 -40.90 -7.82
CA TYR A 106 7.12 -40.38 -8.43
C TYR A 106 8.35 -41.21 -8.04
N GLY A 107 8.27 -42.53 -8.21
CA GLY A 107 9.42 -43.44 -8.07
C GLY A 107 9.81 -43.86 -6.65
N THR A 108 9.17 -43.34 -5.59
CA THR A 108 9.32 -43.94 -4.25
C THR A 108 8.46 -45.20 -4.18
N SER A 109 9.09 -46.37 -4.09
CA SER A 109 8.41 -47.67 -4.14
C SER A 109 8.86 -48.59 -3.03
N PHE A 110 8.02 -49.55 -2.67
CA PHE A 110 8.35 -50.59 -1.70
C PHE A 110 7.51 -51.85 -1.94
N ASP A 111 8.03 -52.99 -1.49
CA ASP A 111 7.29 -54.25 -1.59
C ASP A 111 6.19 -54.31 -0.53
N LEU A 112 4.97 -54.50 -0.99
CA LEU A 112 3.87 -54.93 -0.15
C LEU A 112 4.06 -56.43 0.08
N GLN A 113 4.42 -56.87 1.29
CA GLN A 113 4.73 -58.26 1.64
C GLN A 113 3.52 -59.22 1.45
N GLY A 114 3.12 -59.47 0.20
CA GLY A 114 2.01 -60.34 -0.17
C GLY A 114 0.59 -59.80 0.05
N ASN A 115 0.44 -58.57 0.57
CA ASN A 115 -0.87 -57.98 0.86
C ASN A 115 -1.19 -56.84 -0.14
N ASN A 116 -2.38 -56.83 -0.73
CA ASN A 116 -2.79 -55.76 -1.66
C ASN A 116 -3.06 -54.42 -0.96
N SER A 117 -2.92 -54.32 0.37
CA SER A 117 -3.10 -53.09 1.14
C SER A 117 -1.77 -52.35 1.34
N ILE A 118 -1.76 -51.04 1.07
CA ILE A 118 -0.63 -50.17 1.45
C ILE A 118 -0.65 -50.04 2.97
N PRO A 119 0.49 -50.20 3.66
CA PRO A 119 0.55 -50.00 5.09
C PRO A 119 0.24 -48.54 5.45
N THR A 120 -0.32 -48.31 6.63
CA THR A 120 -0.54 -46.94 7.13
C THR A 120 0.81 -46.27 7.36
N ILE A 121 1.13 -45.28 6.53
CA ILE A 121 2.35 -44.49 6.59
C ILE A 121 2.07 -43.21 7.37
N SER A 122 3.00 -42.82 8.25
CA SER A 122 2.92 -41.55 8.98
C SER A 122 3.90 -40.49 8.46
N ILE A 123 3.71 -39.25 8.91
CA ILE A 123 4.70 -38.18 8.69
C ILE A 123 6.05 -38.55 9.33
N ARG A 124 6.07 -39.24 10.49
CA ARG A 124 7.31 -39.65 11.15
C ARG A 124 8.06 -40.70 10.34
N ASP A 125 7.35 -41.63 9.71
CA ASP A 125 7.94 -42.65 8.86
C ASP A 125 8.70 -42.02 7.68
N ASN A 126 8.10 -40.99 7.07
CA ASN A 126 8.74 -40.19 6.03
C ASN A 126 10.01 -39.49 6.55
N VAL A 127 9.92 -38.85 7.71
CA VAL A 127 11.09 -38.19 8.34
C VAL A 127 12.20 -39.19 8.66
N HIS A 128 11.88 -40.41 9.12
CA HIS A 128 12.88 -41.46 9.34
C HIS A 128 13.54 -41.91 8.04
N ALA A 129 12.79 -42.00 6.94
CA ALA A 129 13.35 -42.26 5.62
C ALA A 129 14.28 -41.12 5.16
N PHE A 130 13.86 -39.85 5.36
CA PHE A 130 14.68 -38.68 5.02
C PHE A 130 15.95 -38.59 5.85
N ALA A 131 15.89 -38.93 7.15
CA ALA A 131 17.07 -38.98 8.02
C ALA A 131 18.08 -40.03 7.56
N LYS A 132 17.63 -41.19 7.06
CA LYS A 132 18.50 -42.20 6.42
C LYS A 132 19.12 -41.66 5.13
N LEU A 133 18.34 -40.98 4.28
CA LEU A 133 18.86 -40.32 3.07
C LEU A 133 19.89 -39.23 3.38
N ARG A 134 19.61 -38.35 4.34
CA ARG A 134 20.55 -37.32 4.81
C ARG A 134 21.89 -37.92 5.19
N LYS A 135 21.88 -39.03 5.94
CA LYS A 135 23.11 -39.75 6.34
C LYS A 135 23.83 -40.36 5.14
N HIS A 136 23.10 -40.96 4.20
CA HIS A 136 23.66 -41.49 2.95
C HIS A 136 24.36 -40.41 2.12
N LEU A 137 23.77 -39.23 2.02
CA LEU A 137 24.36 -38.06 1.34
C LEU A 137 25.51 -37.39 2.12
N GLY A 138 25.86 -37.92 3.30
CA GLY A 138 26.91 -37.37 4.14
C GLY A 138 26.58 -35.99 4.73
N ILE A 139 25.32 -35.56 4.73
CA ILE A 139 24.88 -34.26 5.25
C ILE A 139 24.84 -34.35 6.77
N THR A 140 25.64 -33.54 7.47
CA THR A 140 25.68 -33.52 8.96
C THR A 140 24.88 -32.37 9.57
N ARG A 141 24.60 -31.33 8.77
CA ARG A 141 23.82 -30.15 9.14
C ARG A 141 22.97 -29.72 7.94
N ILE A 142 21.76 -29.26 8.19
CA ILE A 142 20.87 -28.62 7.24
C ILE A 142 20.86 -27.14 7.62
N ASN A 143 21.29 -26.27 6.70
CA ASN A 143 21.22 -24.84 6.94
C ASN A 143 19.76 -24.40 6.97
N THR A 144 18.98 -24.73 5.95
CA THR A 144 17.56 -24.39 5.90
C THR A 144 16.72 -25.63 5.61
N LEU A 145 15.77 -25.93 6.49
CA LEU A 145 14.71 -26.92 6.26
C LEU A 145 13.39 -26.18 6.03
N ILE A 146 12.78 -26.35 4.86
CA ILE A 146 11.58 -25.60 4.47
C ILE A 146 10.48 -26.53 3.96
N GLY A 147 9.23 -26.22 4.30
CA GLY A 147 8.08 -26.90 3.72
C GLY A 147 6.78 -26.13 3.92
N GLY A 148 5.94 -26.16 2.88
CA GLY A 148 4.57 -25.64 2.93
C GLY A 148 3.53 -26.76 3.08
N SER A 149 2.39 -26.52 3.73
CA SER A 149 1.31 -27.52 3.84
C SER A 149 1.80 -28.82 4.51
N ILE A 150 1.55 -29.99 3.92
CA ILE A 150 2.12 -31.28 4.35
C ILE A 150 3.66 -31.30 4.32
N GLY A 151 4.31 -30.46 3.50
CA GLY A 151 5.76 -30.24 3.55
C GLY A 151 6.19 -29.64 4.88
N GLY A 152 5.38 -28.73 5.42
CA GLY A 152 5.58 -28.14 6.75
C GLY A 152 5.43 -29.16 7.88
N HIS A 153 4.50 -30.12 7.74
CA HIS A 153 4.36 -31.24 8.68
C HIS A 153 5.64 -32.07 8.77
N GLN A 154 6.22 -32.42 7.61
CA GLN A 154 7.49 -33.14 7.52
C GLN A 154 8.63 -32.35 8.15
N ALA A 155 8.75 -31.06 7.81
CA ALA A 155 9.81 -30.19 8.30
C ALA A 155 9.76 -30.02 9.84
N LEU A 156 8.56 -29.76 10.37
CA LEU A 156 8.35 -29.60 11.80
C LEU A 156 8.63 -30.88 12.58
N GLU A 157 8.12 -32.01 12.12
CA GLU A 157 8.35 -33.31 12.77
C GLU A 157 9.85 -33.67 12.78
N TRP A 158 10.57 -33.37 11.69
CA TRP A 158 12.03 -33.58 11.62
C TRP A 158 12.79 -32.69 12.60
N ALA A 159 12.41 -31.41 12.71
CA ALA A 159 13.01 -30.49 13.68
C ALA A 159 12.81 -30.92 15.13
N ILE A 160 11.81 -31.77 15.42
CA ILE A 160 11.57 -32.35 16.74
C ILE A 160 12.37 -33.64 16.95
N ILE A 161 12.50 -34.48 15.91
CA ILE A 161 13.21 -35.77 15.98
C ILE A 161 14.73 -35.58 16.00
N GLU A 162 15.28 -34.68 15.17
CA GLU A 162 16.72 -34.37 15.12
C GLU A 162 16.95 -32.87 15.38
N PRO A 163 16.73 -32.35 16.61
CA PRO A 163 16.68 -30.91 16.86
C PRO A 163 18.02 -30.17 16.70
N ASN A 164 19.15 -30.88 16.68
CA ASN A 164 20.48 -30.26 16.64
C ASN A 164 21.08 -30.14 15.23
N ILE A 165 20.39 -30.61 14.18
CA ILE A 165 20.95 -30.64 12.82
C ILE A 165 20.42 -29.54 11.91
N ILE A 166 19.41 -28.77 12.33
CA ILE A 166 18.76 -27.72 11.51
C ILE A 166 19.11 -26.35 12.10
N GLU A 167 19.63 -25.45 11.28
CA GLU A 167 19.86 -24.05 11.69
C GLU A 167 18.59 -23.21 11.56
N TYR A 168 18.02 -23.14 10.36
CA TYR A 168 16.80 -22.41 10.04
C TYR A 168 15.67 -23.37 9.66
N LEU A 169 14.51 -23.18 10.28
CA LEU A 169 13.28 -23.92 9.99
C LEU A 169 12.23 -22.96 9.43
N ILE A 170 11.70 -23.23 8.25
CA ILE A 170 10.69 -22.38 7.62
C ILE A 170 9.42 -23.19 7.39
N LEU A 171 8.34 -22.79 8.06
CA LEU A 171 7.04 -23.45 8.06
C LEU A 171 6.02 -22.53 7.40
N ILE A 172 5.35 -22.98 6.34
CA ILE A 172 4.41 -22.14 5.58
C ILE A 172 3.04 -22.83 5.51
N ALA A 173 1.97 -22.13 5.87
CA ALA A 173 0.59 -22.63 5.78
C ALA A 173 0.47 -24.09 6.31
N THR A 174 0.83 -24.29 7.57
CA THR A 174 0.95 -25.63 8.18
C THR A 174 0.56 -25.58 9.67
N SER A 175 0.57 -26.72 10.34
CA SER A 175 0.08 -26.84 11.72
C SER A 175 0.87 -27.84 12.56
N ALA A 176 0.76 -27.72 13.89
CA ALA A 176 1.37 -28.68 14.83
C ALA A 176 0.67 -30.05 14.81
N LYS A 177 -0.61 -30.05 14.46
CA LYS A 177 -1.48 -31.22 14.40
C LYS A 177 -2.53 -30.93 13.33
N LEU A 178 -2.87 -31.93 12.51
CA LEU A 178 -3.91 -31.74 11.51
C LEU A 178 -5.26 -31.46 12.20
N SER A 179 -5.94 -30.39 11.77
CA SER A 179 -7.25 -30.04 12.28
C SER A 179 -8.32 -31.06 11.82
N PRO A 180 -9.41 -31.25 12.60
CA PRO A 180 -10.55 -32.05 12.15
C PRO A 180 -11.15 -31.56 10.82
N TRP A 181 -11.05 -30.25 10.56
CA TRP A 181 -11.50 -29.63 9.32
C TRP A 181 -10.69 -30.10 8.10
N ALA A 182 -9.36 -30.02 8.17
CA ALA A 182 -8.50 -30.50 7.09
C ALA A 182 -8.62 -32.02 6.91
N ALA A 183 -8.76 -32.78 8.01
CA ALA A 183 -9.02 -34.22 7.95
C ALA A 183 -10.36 -34.55 7.25
N ALA A 184 -11.41 -33.75 7.46
CA ALA A 184 -12.71 -33.93 6.80
C ALA A 184 -12.64 -33.67 5.29
N PHE A 185 -11.88 -32.66 4.85
CA PHE A 185 -11.59 -32.46 3.42
C PHE A 185 -10.85 -33.66 2.83
N ASN A 186 -9.81 -34.15 3.50
CA ASN A 186 -9.04 -35.31 3.05
C ASN A 186 -9.92 -36.56 2.93
N GLU A 187 -10.80 -36.80 3.91
CA GLU A 187 -11.70 -37.95 3.89
C GLU A 187 -12.74 -37.83 2.77
N THR A 188 -13.32 -36.65 2.57
CA THR A 188 -14.31 -36.42 1.49
C THR A 188 -13.70 -36.70 0.12
N GLN A 189 -12.43 -36.34 -0.07
CA GLN A 189 -11.67 -36.64 -1.29
C GLN A 189 -11.43 -38.14 -1.47
N ARG A 190 -11.11 -38.87 -0.40
CA ARG A 190 -10.95 -40.34 -0.45
C ARG A 190 -12.27 -41.05 -0.70
N LEU A 191 -13.36 -40.62 -0.07
CA LEU A 191 -14.71 -41.16 -0.30
C LEU A 191 -15.12 -40.99 -1.76
N ALA A 192 -14.76 -39.87 -2.42
CA ALA A 192 -15.00 -39.69 -3.85
C ALA A 192 -14.23 -40.72 -4.71
N ILE A 193 -13.01 -41.06 -4.33
CA ILE A 193 -12.22 -42.13 -4.99
C ILE A 193 -12.86 -43.50 -4.74
N GLU A 194 -13.24 -43.80 -3.51
CA GLU A 194 -13.86 -45.08 -3.16
C GLU A 194 -15.22 -45.29 -3.85
N ALA A 195 -16.06 -44.25 -3.89
CA ALA A 195 -17.35 -44.29 -4.55
C ALA A 195 -17.27 -44.55 -6.07
N SER A 196 -16.13 -44.23 -6.69
CA SER A 196 -15.88 -44.51 -8.12
C SER A 196 -15.63 -45.99 -8.43
N GLY A 197 -15.44 -46.82 -7.40
CA GLY A 197 -15.21 -48.26 -7.55
C GLY A 197 -13.95 -48.56 -8.37
N LYS A 198 -14.13 -49.18 -9.55
CA LYS A 198 -13.00 -49.51 -10.44
C LYS A 198 -12.49 -48.29 -11.23
N ASP A 199 -13.30 -47.24 -11.39
CA ASP A 199 -12.93 -46.04 -12.16
C ASP A 199 -12.25 -44.99 -11.27
N THR A 200 -11.13 -45.40 -10.67
CA THR A 200 -10.38 -44.57 -9.72
C THR A 200 -9.85 -43.27 -10.34
N GLU A 201 -9.70 -43.20 -11.66
CA GLU A 201 -9.33 -41.96 -12.36
C GLU A 201 -10.47 -40.93 -12.25
N SER A 202 -11.72 -41.31 -12.54
CA SER A 202 -12.86 -40.41 -12.34
C SER A 202 -13.02 -40.00 -10.88
N GLY A 203 -12.82 -40.94 -9.95
CA GLY A 203 -12.78 -40.63 -8.51
C GLY A 203 -11.74 -39.59 -8.14
N LEU A 204 -10.52 -39.69 -8.71
CA LEU A 204 -9.44 -38.72 -8.49
C LEU A 204 -9.75 -37.34 -9.09
N LYS A 205 -10.47 -37.26 -10.23
CA LYS A 205 -10.95 -35.98 -10.77
C LYS A 205 -11.87 -35.27 -9.78
N VAL A 206 -12.82 -36.01 -9.19
CA VAL A 206 -13.75 -35.47 -8.19
C VAL A 206 -13.00 -35.07 -6.91
N ALA A 207 -12.09 -35.92 -6.44
CA ALA A 207 -11.23 -35.59 -5.31
C ALA A 207 -10.46 -34.27 -5.52
N ARG A 208 -9.90 -34.06 -6.72
CA ARG A 208 -9.22 -32.80 -7.06
C ARG A 208 -10.18 -31.61 -7.10
N ALA A 209 -11.39 -31.77 -7.63
CA ALA A 209 -12.39 -30.72 -7.66
C ALA A 209 -12.81 -30.29 -6.23
N ILE A 210 -12.97 -31.25 -5.32
CA ILE A 210 -13.22 -30.99 -3.89
C ILE A 210 -12.03 -30.23 -3.29
N ALA A 211 -10.81 -30.71 -3.53
CA ALA A 211 -9.60 -30.09 -2.99
C ALA A 211 -9.47 -28.61 -3.39
N LEU A 212 -9.80 -28.26 -4.64
CA LEU A 212 -9.74 -26.88 -5.13
C LEU A 212 -10.68 -25.92 -4.40
N LEU A 213 -11.78 -26.39 -3.82
CA LEU A 213 -12.67 -25.57 -3.00
C LEU A 213 -12.06 -25.23 -1.64
N SER A 214 -11.10 -26.03 -1.16
CA SER A 214 -10.31 -25.75 0.05
C SER A 214 -9.00 -25.02 -0.24
N TYR A 215 -8.45 -25.18 -1.45
CA TYR A 215 -7.17 -24.56 -1.81
C TYR A 215 -7.32 -23.11 -2.27
N ARG A 216 -8.53 -22.75 -2.70
CA ARG A 216 -8.95 -21.40 -3.06
C ARG A 216 -10.08 -20.97 -2.15
N ASN A 217 -10.57 -19.76 -2.34
CA ASN A 217 -11.71 -19.20 -1.62
C ASN A 217 -12.75 -18.64 -2.61
N SER A 218 -13.88 -18.18 -2.07
CA SER A 218 -14.96 -17.60 -2.87
C SER A 218 -14.52 -16.34 -3.63
N GLU A 219 -13.66 -15.52 -3.05
CA GLU A 219 -13.19 -14.26 -3.63
C GLU A 219 -12.43 -14.49 -4.94
N ILE A 220 -11.41 -15.34 -4.95
CA ILE A 220 -10.64 -15.63 -6.16
C ILE A 220 -11.46 -16.38 -7.22
N TYR A 221 -12.42 -17.21 -6.80
CA TYR A 221 -13.35 -17.87 -7.73
C TYR A 221 -14.25 -16.86 -8.43
N ASN A 222 -14.87 -15.96 -7.67
CA ASN A 222 -15.74 -14.91 -8.21
C ASN A 222 -14.95 -13.95 -9.12
N LYS A 223 -13.67 -13.71 -8.83
CA LYS A 223 -12.81 -12.84 -9.64
C LYS A 223 -12.31 -13.49 -10.93
N THR A 224 -11.91 -14.77 -10.87
CA THR A 224 -11.22 -15.43 -12.00
C THR A 224 -12.11 -16.30 -12.86
N GLN A 225 -13.26 -16.74 -12.34
CA GLN A 225 -14.18 -17.66 -13.01
C GLN A 225 -15.59 -17.05 -13.17
N SER A 226 -15.71 -15.71 -13.12
CA SER A 226 -16.94 -15.00 -13.47
C SER A 226 -17.23 -15.08 -14.96
N ASP A 227 -18.50 -15.27 -15.32
CA ASP A 227 -18.97 -15.29 -16.70
C ASP A 227 -20.28 -14.52 -16.89
N ASP A 228 -20.52 -14.10 -18.12
CA ASP A 228 -21.85 -13.66 -18.57
C ASP A 228 -22.69 -14.92 -18.81
N PHE A 229 -23.57 -15.24 -17.85
CA PHE A 229 -24.32 -16.48 -17.86
C PHE A 229 -25.23 -16.63 -19.10
N GLU A 230 -24.99 -17.67 -19.90
CA GLU A 230 -25.89 -18.13 -20.96
C GLU A 230 -26.57 -19.45 -20.53
N PHE A 231 -27.90 -19.50 -20.53
CA PHE A 231 -28.68 -20.64 -19.99
C PHE A 231 -28.28 -22.02 -20.55
N ASN A 232 -27.80 -22.09 -21.80
CA ASN A 232 -27.45 -23.34 -22.48
C ASN A 232 -25.94 -23.63 -22.53
N LYS A 233 -25.11 -22.95 -21.74
CA LYS A 233 -23.66 -23.18 -21.69
C LYS A 233 -23.20 -23.48 -20.26
N ASP A 234 -22.20 -24.35 -20.15
CA ASP A 234 -21.51 -24.58 -18.89
C ASP A 234 -20.80 -23.30 -18.43
N ARG A 235 -20.81 -23.05 -17.12
CA ARG A 235 -20.10 -21.93 -16.51
C ARG A 235 -18.58 -22.14 -16.56
N LEU A 236 -17.83 -21.06 -16.59
CA LEU A 236 -16.37 -21.08 -16.50
C LEU A 236 -15.90 -21.79 -15.23
N SER A 237 -16.57 -21.54 -14.09
CA SER A 237 -16.27 -22.23 -12.83
C SER A 237 -16.46 -23.75 -12.91
N GLN A 238 -17.47 -24.23 -13.65
CA GLN A 238 -17.76 -25.65 -13.83
C GLN A 238 -16.71 -26.32 -14.73
N THR A 239 -16.43 -25.71 -15.89
CA THR A 239 -15.41 -26.22 -16.83
C THR A 239 -14.00 -26.17 -16.24
N TYR A 240 -13.69 -25.15 -15.43
CA TYR A 240 -12.44 -25.04 -14.70
C TYR A 240 -12.24 -26.19 -13.70
N GLN A 241 -13.26 -26.51 -12.91
CA GLN A 241 -13.20 -27.63 -11.96
C GLN A 241 -12.96 -28.97 -12.67
N ALA A 242 -13.68 -29.24 -13.75
CA ALA A 242 -13.50 -30.44 -14.56
C ALA A 242 -12.08 -30.50 -15.16
N TYR A 243 -11.60 -29.39 -15.75
CA TYR A 243 -10.29 -29.29 -16.37
C TYR A 243 -9.14 -29.58 -15.39
N GLN A 244 -9.21 -29.04 -14.16
CA GLN A 244 -8.16 -29.30 -13.17
C GLN A 244 -8.12 -30.75 -12.69
N GLY A 245 -9.27 -31.43 -12.64
CA GLY A 245 -9.34 -32.88 -12.42
C GLY A 245 -8.64 -33.65 -13.54
N GLU A 246 -8.96 -33.34 -14.81
CA GLU A 246 -8.30 -33.93 -15.99
C GLU A 246 -6.79 -33.69 -16.00
N LYS A 247 -6.36 -32.51 -15.55
CA LYS A 247 -4.93 -32.18 -15.44
C LYS A 247 -4.23 -33.05 -14.40
N LEU A 248 -4.85 -33.32 -13.25
CA LEU A 248 -4.21 -34.11 -12.19
C LEU A 248 -4.06 -35.58 -12.58
N VAL A 249 -5.12 -36.22 -13.11
CA VAL A 249 -5.09 -37.67 -13.43
C VAL A 249 -4.03 -38.05 -14.46
N LYS A 250 -3.62 -37.10 -15.30
CA LYS A 250 -2.53 -37.29 -16.28
C LYS A 250 -1.16 -37.50 -15.62
N ARG A 251 -0.98 -37.07 -14.37
CA ARG A 251 0.33 -37.09 -13.68
C ARG A 251 0.32 -37.69 -12.28
N PHE A 252 -0.84 -38.04 -11.74
CA PHE A 252 -0.97 -38.53 -10.36
C PHE A 252 -1.85 -39.77 -10.29
N ASP A 253 -1.54 -40.66 -9.36
CA ASP A 253 -2.22 -41.93 -9.14
C ASP A 253 -3.19 -41.85 -7.95
N ALA A 254 -4.37 -42.44 -8.09
CA ALA A 254 -5.44 -42.35 -7.10
C ALA A 254 -5.07 -43.04 -5.78
N ARG A 255 -4.38 -44.19 -5.85
CA ARG A 255 -3.93 -44.95 -4.68
C ARG A 255 -2.84 -44.19 -3.92
N SER A 256 -1.94 -43.55 -4.64
CA SER A 256 -0.93 -42.64 -4.08
C SER A 256 -1.59 -41.44 -3.40
N TYR A 257 -2.65 -40.87 -4.01
CA TYR A 257 -3.42 -39.78 -3.42
C TYR A 257 -4.09 -40.18 -2.10
N GLN A 258 -4.73 -41.35 -2.06
CA GLN A 258 -5.31 -41.90 -0.83
C GLN A 258 -4.23 -42.11 0.25
N THR A 259 -3.07 -42.63 -0.14
CA THR A 259 -1.95 -42.91 0.78
C THR A 259 -1.40 -41.64 1.41
N ILE A 260 -1.11 -40.62 0.59
CA ILE A 260 -0.50 -39.39 1.10
C ILE A 260 -1.50 -38.55 1.89
N THR A 261 -2.76 -38.46 1.47
CA THR A 261 -3.79 -37.79 2.30
C THR A 261 -4.02 -38.51 3.62
N LYS A 262 -3.93 -39.84 3.67
CA LYS A 262 -3.97 -40.59 4.94
C LYS A 262 -2.72 -40.36 5.79
N THR A 263 -1.57 -40.19 5.14
CA THR A 263 -0.31 -39.81 5.80
C THR A 263 -0.44 -38.43 6.44
N MET A 264 -1.06 -37.47 5.75
CA MET A 264 -1.34 -36.13 6.28
C MET A 264 -2.23 -36.20 7.53
N ASP A 265 -3.26 -37.06 7.54
CA ASP A 265 -4.14 -37.27 8.69
C ASP A 265 -3.43 -37.82 9.93
N SER A 266 -2.27 -38.46 9.74
CA SER A 266 -1.46 -38.95 10.85
C SER A 266 -0.69 -37.83 11.58
N HIS A 267 -0.71 -36.59 11.09
CA HIS A 267 0.11 -35.52 11.63
C HIS A 267 -0.37 -35.06 13.02
N ASP A 268 0.42 -35.35 14.04
CA ASP A 268 0.28 -34.84 15.40
C ASP A 268 1.65 -34.88 16.07
N VAL A 269 2.33 -33.73 16.16
CA VAL A 269 3.66 -33.68 16.78
C VAL A 269 3.60 -34.02 18.28
N GLY A 270 2.44 -33.87 18.91
CA GLY A 270 2.21 -34.13 20.34
C GLY A 270 1.95 -35.59 20.69
N ARG A 271 1.63 -36.45 19.71
CA ARG A 271 1.44 -37.89 19.90
C ARG A 271 2.66 -38.49 20.61
N GLU A 272 2.46 -39.20 21.72
CA GLU A 272 3.54 -39.79 22.54
C GLU A 272 4.58 -38.80 23.08
N ARG A 273 4.27 -37.50 23.08
CA ARG A 273 5.15 -36.42 23.58
C ARG A 273 4.46 -35.53 24.61
N SER A 274 3.41 -36.05 25.26
CA SER A 274 2.62 -35.32 26.26
C SER A 274 2.03 -34.00 25.74
N GLY A 275 1.60 -33.99 24.47
CA GLY A 275 0.94 -32.85 23.83
C GLY A 275 1.85 -32.01 22.93
N THR A 276 1.22 -31.23 22.05
CA THR A 276 1.89 -30.43 21.02
C THR A 276 2.85 -29.40 21.62
N SER A 277 2.46 -28.72 22.70
CA SER A 277 3.32 -27.73 23.38
C SER A 277 4.67 -28.30 23.82
N ASN A 278 4.68 -29.51 24.40
CA ASN A 278 5.92 -30.16 24.85
C ASN A 278 6.78 -30.63 23.69
N ALA A 279 6.16 -31.04 22.59
CA ALA A 279 6.87 -31.40 21.38
C ALA A 279 7.52 -30.17 20.71
N LEU A 280 6.80 -29.05 20.60
CA LEU A 280 7.28 -27.82 19.95
C LEU A 280 8.45 -27.18 20.71
N LYS A 281 8.51 -27.30 22.04
CA LYS A 281 9.67 -26.89 22.86
C LYS A 281 10.97 -27.63 22.54
N LYS A 282 10.91 -28.77 21.83
CA LYS A 282 12.11 -29.50 21.41
C LYS A 282 12.80 -28.87 20.20
N VAL A 283 12.09 -28.03 19.44
CA VAL A 283 12.64 -27.35 18.26
C VAL A 283 13.69 -26.33 18.72
N LYS A 284 14.93 -26.51 18.26
CA LYS A 284 16.06 -25.59 18.55
C LYS A 284 16.41 -24.68 17.39
N ALA A 285 15.97 -25.02 16.17
CA ALA A 285 16.19 -24.22 14.98
C ALA A 285 15.57 -22.82 15.13
N LYS A 286 16.23 -21.83 14.54
CA LYS A 286 15.64 -20.51 14.32
C LYS A 286 14.47 -20.70 13.36
N THR A 287 13.26 -20.39 13.81
CA THR A 287 12.05 -20.76 13.10
C THR A 287 11.35 -19.54 12.54
N LEU A 288 10.92 -19.61 11.29
CA LEU A 288 10.01 -18.66 10.68
C LEU A 288 8.71 -19.40 10.34
N VAL A 289 7.60 -18.90 10.86
CA VAL A 289 6.26 -19.41 10.56
C VAL A 289 5.52 -18.39 9.72
N ILE A 290 5.09 -18.80 8.54
CA ILE A 290 4.39 -17.96 7.57
C ILE A 290 2.95 -18.46 7.41
N ALA A 291 1.98 -17.62 7.76
CA ALA A 291 0.57 -17.84 7.47
C ALA A 291 0.16 -17.19 6.14
N ILE A 292 -0.88 -17.72 5.51
CA ILE A 292 -1.58 -17.07 4.40
C ILE A 292 -2.97 -16.69 4.91
N GLU A 293 -3.30 -15.40 4.86
CA GLU A 293 -4.48 -14.86 5.56
C GLU A 293 -5.81 -15.50 5.10
N SER A 294 -5.95 -15.75 3.79
CA SER A 294 -7.18 -16.31 3.23
C SER A 294 -7.21 -17.85 3.15
N ASP A 295 -6.25 -18.53 3.78
CA ASP A 295 -6.17 -19.99 3.78
C ASP A 295 -7.32 -20.62 4.57
N LEU A 296 -8.10 -21.46 3.89
CA LEU A 296 -9.24 -22.17 4.48
C LEU A 296 -8.85 -23.54 5.04
N LEU A 297 -7.68 -24.07 4.66
CA LEU A 297 -7.23 -25.41 5.04
C LEU A 297 -6.31 -25.38 6.26
N PHE A 298 -5.38 -24.43 6.31
CA PHE A 298 -4.51 -24.17 7.45
C PHE A 298 -4.69 -22.73 7.93
N GLN A 299 -5.50 -22.56 8.97
CA GLN A 299 -5.92 -21.24 9.41
C GLN A 299 -4.76 -20.49 10.09
N VAL A 300 -4.83 -19.17 10.08
CA VAL A 300 -3.78 -18.29 10.62
C VAL A 300 -3.48 -18.62 12.08
N GLU A 301 -4.50 -18.97 12.86
CA GLU A 301 -4.40 -19.32 14.28
C GLU A 301 -3.53 -20.57 14.50
N GLU A 302 -3.53 -21.53 13.58
CA GLU A 302 -2.67 -22.72 13.66
C GLU A 302 -1.19 -22.35 13.50
N SER A 303 -0.89 -21.39 12.63
CA SER A 303 0.45 -20.86 12.40
C SER A 303 0.91 -19.96 13.55
N GLN A 304 0.01 -19.12 14.09
CA GLN A 304 0.29 -18.35 15.31
C GLN A 304 0.57 -19.26 16.50
N TYR A 305 -0.18 -20.36 16.65
CA TYR A 305 0.08 -21.34 17.69
C TYR A 305 1.48 -21.96 17.59
N LEU A 306 1.95 -22.28 16.38
CA LEU A 306 3.32 -22.74 16.14
C LEU A 306 4.34 -21.69 16.59
N ALA A 307 4.19 -20.44 16.12
CA ALA A 307 5.12 -19.36 16.43
C ALA A 307 5.19 -19.07 17.93
N ASN A 308 4.05 -19.08 18.63
CA ASN A 308 3.97 -18.83 20.06
C ASN A 308 4.52 -19.98 20.92
N SER A 309 4.55 -21.20 20.37
CA SER A 309 4.95 -22.41 21.12
C SER A 309 6.41 -22.80 20.90
N ILE A 310 7.07 -22.26 19.87
CA ILE A 310 8.48 -22.52 19.56
C ILE A 310 9.32 -21.34 20.10
N SER A 311 10.32 -21.63 20.94
CA SER A 311 11.04 -20.59 21.69
C SER A 311 11.84 -19.60 20.82
N ASN A 312 12.26 -19.99 19.62
CA ASN A 312 13.06 -19.16 18.73
C ASN A 312 12.32 -18.96 17.39
N ALA A 313 11.05 -18.55 17.46
CA ALA A 313 10.21 -18.39 16.29
C ALA A 313 9.82 -16.94 16.01
N SER A 314 9.85 -16.58 14.73
CA SER A 314 9.22 -15.39 14.16
C SER A 314 7.94 -15.79 13.42
N PHE A 315 6.96 -14.90 13.42
CA PHE A 315 5.70 -15.07 12.71
C PHE A 315 5.59 -14.02 11.62
N ALA A 316 5.07 -14.41 10.46
CA ALA A 316 4.66 -13.51 9.39
C ALA A 316 3.30 -13.95 8.84
N ASN A 317 2.42 -12.99 8.59
CA ASN A 317 1.14 -13.23 7.91
C ASN A 317 1.16 -12.55 6.54
N ILE A 318 0.95 -13.32 5.48
CA ILE A 318 0.90 -12.81 4.10
C ILE A 318 -0.57 -12.65 3.72
N SER A 319 -0.98 -11.40 3.50
CA SER A 319 -2.27 -11.12 2.87
C SER A 319 -2.20 -11.52 1.40
N SER A 320 -3.08 -12.44 1.02
CA SER A 320 -3.16 -12.98 -0.34
C SER A 320 -4.58 -13.45 -0.60
N GLU A 321 -5.13 -13.12 -1.77
CA GLU A 321 -6.46 -13.58 -2.20
C GLU A 321 -6.46 -15.07 -2.64
N PHE A 322 -5.29 -15.71 -2.77
CA PHE A 322 -5.17 -17.01 -3.44
C PHE A 322 -5.55 -18.23 -2.58
N GLY A 323 -6.00 -18.04 -1.34
CA GLY A 323 -6.27 -19.13 -0.41
C GLY A 323 -5.00 -19.91 -0.07
N HIS A 324 -5.14 -21.22 0.19
CA HIS A 324 -4.01 -22.12 0.44
C HIS A 324 -2.94 -22.05 -0.64
N ASP A 325 -3.31 -21.89 -1.92
CA ASP A 325 -2.34 -21.78 -3.02
C ASP A 325 -1.36 -20.60 -2.85
N GLY A 326 -1.67 -19.64 -1.97
CA GLY A 326 -0.80 -18.54 -1.57
C GLY A 326 0.64 -18.96 -1.30
N PHE A 327 0.87 -20.10 -0.62
CA PHE A 327 2.23 -20.57 -0.30
C PHE A 327 3.07 -20.92 -1.54
N LEU A 328 2.44 -21.19 -2.68
CA LEU A 328 3.10 -21.47 -3.95
C LEU A 328 3.24 -20.21 -4.82
N VAL A 329 2.20 -19.37 -4.83
CA VAL A 329 2.10 -18.25 -5.78
C VAL A 329 2.72 -16.96 -5.26
N GLU A 330 2.68 -16.71 -3.95
CA GLU A 330 3.19 -15.50 -3.30
C GLU A 330 4.71 -15.49 -3.11
N SER A 331 5.43 -16.04 -4.08
CA SER A 331 6.88 -16.22 -4.03
C SER A 331 7.67 -14.95 -3.73
N LYS A 332 7.19 -13.77 -4.14
CA LYS A 332 7.85 -12.49 -3.83
C LYS A 332 7.73 -12.14 -2.34
N ALA A 333 6.52 -12.16 -1.80
CA ALA A 333 6.27 -11.89 -0.38
C ALA A 333 6.98 -12.92 0.50
N ILE A 334 6.89 -14.20 0.15
CA ILE A 334 7.58 -15.29 0.85
C ILE A 334 9.10 -15.09 0.81
N THR A 335 9.67 -14.76 -0.35
CA THR A 335 11.12 -14.49 -0.47
C THR A 335 11.53 -13.34 0.43
N HIS A 336 10.79 -12.24 0.38
CA HIS A 336 11.08 -11.05 1.18
C HIS A 336 11.08 -11.34 2.69
N VAL A 337 10.05 -12.04 3.18
CA VAL A 337 9.94 -12.42 4.59
C VAL A 337 11.10 -13.32 5.01
N ILE A 338 11.48 -14.30 4.19
CA ILE A 338 12.60 -15.20 4.49
C ILE A 338 13.94 -14.45 4.50
N GLU A 339 14.18 -13.57 3.53
CA GLU A 339 15.41 -12.77 3.47
C GLU A 339 15.55 -11.84 4.69
N ASN A 340 14.46 -11.21 5.11
CA ASN A 340 14.45 -10.37 6.31
C ASN A 340 14.70 -11.19 7.58
N PHE A 341 14.11 -12.38 7.67
CA PHE A 341 14.36 -13.32 8.76
C PHE A 341 15.85 -13.69 8.86
N TYR A 342 16.51 -13.99 7.73
CA TYR A 342 17.96 -14.23 7.73
C TYR A 342 18.78 -12.98 8.12
N LYS A 343 18.38 -11.78 7.67
CA LYS A 343 19.08 -10.53 8.00
C LYS A 343 18.97 -10.17 9.48
N ASN A 344 17.80 -10.31 10.09
CA ASN A 344 17.59 -9.93 11.48
C ASN A 344 18.40 -10.79 12.46
N ASP A 345 18.54 -12.08 12.14
CA ASP A 345 19.42 -12.98 12.88
C ASP A 345 20.90 -12.53 12.82
N SER A 346 21.36 -12.03 11.67
CA SER A 346 22.73 -11.52 11.53
C SER A 346 23.04 -10.26 12.37
N LYS A 347 22.01 -9.58 12.91
CA LYS A 347 22.13 -8.37 13.73
C LYS A 347 21.90 -8.60 15.24
N GLY A 348 21.59 -9.82 15.68
CA GLY A 348 21.52 -10.16 17.11
C GLY A 348 20.34 -9.58 17.90
N SER A 349 19.30 -9.08 17.23
CA SER A 349 18.10 -8.51 17.87
C SER A 349 16.95 -9.51 17.92
N VAL A 350 16.56 -9.92 19.13
CA VAL A 350 15.32 -10.67 19.40
C VAL A 350 14.25 -9.66 19.77
N GLU A 351 13.37 -9.33 18.82
CA GLU A 351 12.09 -8.70 19.14
C GLU A 351 10.98 -9.37 18.32
N HIS A 352 9.90 -9.70 19.03
CA HIS A 352 8.79 -10.53 18.57
C HIS A 352 7.79 -9.73 17.73
N VAL A 353 7.17 -10.46 16.79
CA VAL A 353 6.04 -10.07 15.92
C VAL A 353 6.41 -9.15 14.75
N ILE A 354 6.66 -9.74 13.58
CA ILE A 354 6.49 -9.05 12.30
C ILE A 354 4.97 -9.02 12.05
N ASN A 355 4.29 -7.98 12.56
CA ASN A 355 2.93 -7.69 12.15
C ASN A 355 2.98 -7.19 10.70
N SER A 356 2.24 -7.89 9.84
CA SER A 356 1.93 -7.63 8.43
C SER A 356 3.08 -7.23 7.48
N VAL A 357 3.11 -7.90 6.33
CA VAL A 357 3.87 -7.50 5.13
C VAL A 357 3.38 -6.14 4.57
N TYR A 358 2.31 -5.59 5.14
CA TYR A 358 1.71 -4.33 4.77
C TYR A 358 1.79 -3.34 5.93
N GLU A 359 2.23 -2.12 5.63
CA GLU A 359 2.17 -0.99 6.54
C GLU A 359 0.70 -0.56 6.66
N ASN A 360 0.12 -0.72 7.84
CA ASN A 360 -1.29 -0.45 8.06
C ASN A 360 -1.51 1.04 8.31
N ILE A 361 -2.60 1.59 7.75
CA ILE A 361 -2.97 3.00 7.94
C ILE A 361 -4.43 3.14 8.42
N SER A 362 -4.67 4.22 9.17
CA SER A 362 -6.02 4.66 9.51
C SER A 362 -6.41 5.84 8.61
N LEU A 363 -7.48 5.70 7.82
CA LEU A 363 -7.98 6.74 6.92
C LEU A 363 -9.19 7.44 7.53
N PHE A 364 -9.10 8.75 7.72
CA PHE A 364 -10.19 9.62 8.12
C PHE A 364 -10.80 10.31 6.92
N GLY A 365 -12.09 10.09 6.71
CA GLY A 365 -12.82 10.73 5.62
C GLY A 365 -12.73 9.97 4.30
N LEU A 366 -13.90 9.74 3.70
CA LEU A 366 -14.06 9.12 2.38
C LEU A 366 -14.87 10.07 1.47
N GLY A 367 -14.50 11.34 1.48
CA GLY A 367 -14.99 12.38 0.56
C GLY A 367 -14.36 12.25 -0.83
N CYS A 368 -14.33 13.34 -1.61
CA CYS A 368 -13.70 13.33 -2.94
C CYS A 368 -12.22 12.93 -2.86
N VAL A 369 -11.45 13.57 -1.97
CA VAL A 369 -10.01 13.29 -1.80
C VAL A 369 -9.78 11.89 -1.24
N GLY A 370 -10.43 11.53 -0.13
CA GLY A 370 -10.28 10.21 0.49
C GLY A 370 -10.68 9.06 -0.44
N SER A 371 -11.72 9.23 -1.26
CA SER A 371 -12.12 8.23 -2.27
C SER A 371 -11.09 8.13 -3.40
N GLY A 372 -10.57 9.27 -3.88
CA GLY A 372 -9.50 9.31 -4.88
C GLY A 372 -8.22 8.62 -4.39
N PHE A 373 -7.79 8.92 -3.16
CA PHE A 373 -6.67 8.27 -2.49
C PHE A 373 -6.89 6.75 -2.33
N HIS A 374 -8.04 6.33 -1.78
CA HIS A 374 -8.36 4.91 -1.61
C HIS A 374 -8.30 4.14 -2.93
N LYS A 375 -8.87 4.72 -4.00
CA LYS A 375 -8.83 4.13 -5.34
C LYS A 375 -7.39 3.98 -5.82
N LEU A 376 -6.60 5.05 -5.76
CA LEU A 376 -5.20 5.04 -6.21
C LEU A 376 -4.34 4.05 -5.41
N LEU A 377 -4.56 3.95 -4.09
CA LEU A 377 -3.88 2.97 -3.25
C LEU A 377 -4.22 1.54 -3.68
N SER A 378 -5.50 1.24 -3.92
CA SER A 378 -5.94 -0.08 -4.39
C SER A 378 -5.44 -0.48 -5.79
N GLU A 379 -5.18 0.51 -6.64
CA GLU A 379 -4.62 0.30 -7.98
C GLU A 379 -3.07 0.23 -7.97
N SER A 380 -2.45 0.73 -6.90
CA SER A 380 -1.01 0.72 -6.72
C SER A 380 -0.50 -0.65 -6.24
N SER A 381 0.75 -0.99 -6.57
CA SER A 381 1.42 -2.16 -5.98
C SER A 381 2.02 -1.85 -4.59
N SER A 382 1.36 -1.00 -3.81
CA SER A 382 1.86 -0.56 -2.50
C SER A 382 1.71 -1.67 -1.47
N ASP A 383 2.74 -1.87 -0.66
CA ASP A 383 2.70 -2.75 0.52
C ASP A 383 2.01 -2.00 1.69
N THR A 384 0.88 -1.36 1.44
CA THR A 384 0.14 -0.57 2.44
C THR A 384 -1.33 -0.96 2.45
N ASN A 385 -1.87 -1.27 3.63
CA ASN A 385 -3.27 -1.64 3.80
C ASN A 385 -4.01 -0.59 4.63
N ILE A 386 -5.30 -0.40 4.38
CA ILE A 386 -6.15 0.48 5.19
C ILE A 386 -6.85 -0.37 6.24
N ASP A 387 -6.44 -0.24 7.51
CA ASP A 387 -7.02 -0.98 8.63
C ASP A 387 -8.42 -0.50 8.99
N SER A 388 -8.64 0.81 8.87
CA SER A 388 -9.90 1.45 9.23
C SER A 388 -10.16 2.67 8.36
N ILE A 389 -11.37 2.78 7.82
CA ILE A 389 -11.87 3.98 7.17
C ILE A 389 -12.92 4.62 8.08
N ILE A 390 -12.53 5.63 8.83
CA ILE A 390 -13.36 6.29 9.84
C ILE A 390 -14.19 7.38 9.17
N VAL A 391 -15.52 7.27 9.25
CA VAL A 391 -16.46 8.21 8.62
C VAL A 391 -17.65 8.56 9.53
N LYS A 392 -18.08 9.83 9.50
CA LYS A 392 -19.23 10.30 10.30
C LYS A 392 -20.60 9.80 9.84
N ASN A 393 -20.84 9.77 8.52
CA ASN A 393 -22.19 9.57 7.97
C ASN A 393 -22.41 8.15 7.46
N SER A 394 -23.18 7.33 8.18
CA SER A 394 -23.52 5.96 7.76
C SER A 394 -24.48 5.85 6.59
N ASN A 395 -25.29 6.88 6.33
CA ASN A 395 -26.32 6.86 5.29
C ASN A 395 -25.80 7.25 3.90
N LYS A 396 -24.56 7.73 3.77
CA LYS A 396 -23.97 8.09 2.47
C LYS A 396 -23.50 6.84 1.74
N VAL A 397 -24.08 6.54 0.57
CA VAL A 397 -23.68 5.41 -0.29
C VAL A 397 -22.23 5.61 -0.75
N ARG A 398 -21.41 4.56 -0.64
CA ARG A 398 -19.98 4.54 -0.98
C ARG A 398 -19.66 3.29 -1.80
N SER A 399 -18.61 3.35 -2.60
CA SER A 399 -18.14 2.26 -3.47
C SER A 399 -17.21 1.25 -2.78
N VAL A 400 -16.98 1.39 -1.48
CA VAL A 400 -16.06 0.56 -0.69
C VAL A 400 -16.86 -0.42 0.16
N SER A 401 -16.33 -1.63 0.41
CA SER A 401 -17.02 -2.67 1.18
C SER A 401 -17.34 -2.23 2.60
N GLU A 402 -18.54 -2.54 3.10
CA GLU A 402 -19.00 -2.16 4.46
C GLU A 402 -18.08 -2.67 5.58
N ARG A 403 -17.30 -3.73 5.34
CA ARG A 403 -16.40 -4.33 6.34
C ARG A 403 -15.20 -3.44 6.72
N THR A 404 -14.85 -2.46 5.90
CA THR A 404 -13.67 -1.59 6.09
C THR A 404 -14.05 -0.21 6.64
N ILE A 405 -15.34 0.10 6.71
CA ILE A 405 -15.85 1.40 7.12
C ILE A 405 -16.25 1.35 8.59
N ASP A 406 -15.63 2.21 9.38
CA ASP A 406 -15.94 2.39 10.78
C ASP A 406 -16.77 3.67 10.99
N PHE A 407 -17.91 3.51 11.66
CA PHE A 407 -18.83 4.60 12.02
C PHE A 407 -18.74 4.98 13.50
N THR A 408 -17.85 4.34 14.25
CA THR A 408 -17.55 4.68 15.64
C THR A 408 -17.02 6.11 15.68
N GLN A 409 -17.42 6.86 16.73
CA GLN A 409 -16.85 8.19 16.93
C GLN A 409 -15.35 8.05 17.12
N TRP A 410 -14.57 8.85 16.38
CA TRP A 410 -13.13 8.64 16.31
C TRP A 410 -12.44 8.77 17.67
N GLN A 411 -12.98 9.59 18.59
CA GLN A 411 -12.48 9.73 19.96
C GLN A 411 -12.52 8.44 20.77
N GLN A 412 -13.26 7.43 20.32
CA GLN A 412 -13.35 6.11 20.95
C GLN A 412 -12.26 5.15 20.45
N HIS A 413 -11.52 5.51 19.40
CA HIS A 413 -10.41 4.71 18.88
C HIS A 413 -9.19 4.91 19.77
N LYS A 414 -8.74 3.84 20.42
CA LYS A 414 -7.52 3.83 21.24
C LYS A 414 -6.26 3.41 20.48
N ASP A 415 -6.45 2.70 19.37
CA ASP A 415 -5.38 2.04 18.62
C ASP A 415 -5.39 2.50 17.15
N LEU A 416 -5.22 3.80 16.90
CA LEU A 416 -4.94 4.27 15.53
C LEU A 416 -3.61 3.70 15.02
N SER A 417 -3.53 3.45 13.72
CA SER A 417 -2.33 2.93 13.05
C SER A 417 -1.11 3.86 13.21
N SER A 418 0.10 3.33 12.96
CA SER A 418 1.34 4.12 13.03
C SER A 418 1.38 5.30 12.06
N ILE A 419 0.60 5.24 10.98
CA ILE A 419 0.38 6.33 10.04
C ILE A 419 -1.12 6.60 9.91
N VAL A 420 -1.50 7.87 9.99
CA VAL A 420 -2.87 8.35 9.82
C VAL A 420 -2.96 9.20 8.56
N VAL A 421 -4.01 9.00 7.77
CA VAL A 421 -4.35 9.85 6.61
C VAL A 421 -5.63 10.61 6.92
N GLU A 422 -5.57 11.94 6.89
CA GLU A 422 -6.68 12.85 7.22
C GLU A 422 -7.19 13.56 5.95
N CYS A 423 -8.45 13.28 5.59
CA CYS A 423 -9.15 13.81 4.42
C CYS A 423 -10.60 14.24 4.77
N ILE A 424 -10.83 14.85 5.93
CA ILE A 424 -12.13 15.34 6.37
C ILE A 424 -12.31 16.84 6.10
N ASN A 425 -13.56 17.31 6.12
CA ASN A 425 -13.91 18.71 5.84
C ASN A 425 -14.14 19.54 7.13
N ASP A 426 -14.02 18.93 8.30
CA ASP A 426 -14.25 19.58 9.59
C ASP A 426 -12.90 20.00 10.19
N ASP A 427 -12.56 21.29 10.07
CA ASP A 427 -11.24 21.81 10.43
C ASP A 427 -10.89 21.60 11.91
N GLN A 428 -11.87 21.78 12.81
CA GLN A 428 -11.66 21.63 14.24
C GLN A 428 -11.40 20.18 14.61
N GLU A 429 -12.17 19.26 14.02
CA GLU A 429 -11.95 17.84 14.24
C GLU A 429 -10.65 17.35 13.60
N ALA A 430 -10.29 17.88 12.42
CA ALA A 430 -9.02 17.56 11.76
C ALA A 430 -7.84 17.98 12.64
N LEU A 431 -7.94 19.15 13.29
CA LEU A 431 -6.94 19.61 14.25
C LEU A 431 -6.84 18.70 15.47
N ASP A 432 -7.97 18.26 16.01
CA ASP A 432 -7.98 17.36 17.17
C ASP A 432 -7.35 16.00 16.82
N ILE A 433 -7.67 15.44 15.64
CA ILE A 433 -7.04 14.22 15.11
C ILE A 433 -5.54 14.44 14.94
N ALA A 434 -5.13 15.57 14.37
CA ALA A 434 -3.72 15.88 14.13
C ALA A 434 -2.93 15.95 15.44
N ARG A 435 -3.47 16.66 16.44
CA ARG A 435 -2.86 16.79 17.77
C ARG A 435 -2.70 15.44 18.46
N VAL A 436 -3.74 14.61 18.48
CA VAL A 436 -3.69 13.27 19.08
C VAL A 436 -2.67 12.40 18.36
N THR A 437 -2.73 12.35 17.03
CA THR A 437 -1.83 11.52 16.21
C THR A 437 -0.37 11.86 16.44
N LEU A 438 -0.01 13.15 16.31
CA LEU A 438 1.39 13.58 16.46
C LEU A 438 1.89 13.46 17.91
N SER A 439 1.03 13.73 18.90
CA SER A 439 1.38 13.57 20.33
C SER A 439 1.65 12.11 20.71
N ASP A 440 0.96 11.17 20.07
CA ASP A 440 1.19 9.72 20.22
C ASP A 440 2.46 9.24 19.48
N GLY A 441 3.17 10.13 18.79
CA GLY A 441 4.35 9.79 17.98
C GLY A 441 4.02 9.06 16.69
N LYS A 442 2.77 9.15 16.21
CA LYS A 442 2.30 8.56 14.95
C LYS A 442 2.39 9.59 13.82
N SER A 443 2.73 9.13 12.62
CA SER A 443 2.88 10.00 11.46
C SER A 443 1.52 10.38 10.86
N LEU A 444 1.45 11.56 10.24
CA LEU A 444 0.21 12.13 9.71
C LEU A 444 0.41 12.62 8.27
N VAL A 445 -0.51 12.24 7.39
CA VAL A 445 -0.72 12.87 6.08
C VAL A 445 -2.04 13.63 6.14
N SER A 446 -2.06 14.91 5.77
CA SER A 446 -3.30 15.72 5.74
C SER A 446 -3.48 16.48 4.42
N ALA A 447 -4.74 16.61 3.98
CA ALA A 447 -5.12 17.47 2.87
C ALA A 447 -5.79 18.79 3.33
N SER A 448 -5.90 19.04 4.64
CA SER A 448 -6.67 20.16 5.18
C SER A 448 -5.88 21.47 5.27
N LYS A 449 -5.85 22.21 4.16
CA LYS A 449 -5.18 23.51 4.02
C LYS A 449 -5.53 24.54 5.11
N LYS A 450 -6.80 24.63 5.51
CA LYS A 450 -7.28 25.65 6.45
C LYS A 450 -6.85 25.32 7.88
N MET A 451 -7.11 24.08 8.30
CA MET A 451 -6.61 23.54 9.57
C MET A 451 -5.09 23.76 9.71
N ILE A 452 -4.33 23.44 8.66
CA ILE A 452 -2.87 23.60 8.64
C ILE A 452 -2.49 25.07 8.77
N ALA A 453 -3.03 25.95 7.92
CA ALA A 453 -2.64 27.36 7.91
C ALA A 453 -3.01 28.10 9.20
N GLU A 454 -4.13 27.76 9.84
CA GLU A 454 -4.56 28.36 11.12
C GLU A 454 -3.73 27.87 12.32
N ASN A 455 -3.09 26.70 12.22
CA ASN A 455 -2.41 26.03 13.34
C ASN A 455 -0.93 25.70 13.04
N LEU A 456 -0.34 26.33 12.01
CA LEU A 456 0.94 25.94 11.44
C LEU A 456 2.08 25.92 12.46
N SER A 457 2.21 26.98 13.27
CA SER A 457 3.23 27.07 14.31
C SER A 457 3.12 25.92 15.32
N GLN A 458 1.90 25.61 15.76
CA GLN A 458 1.67 24.56 16.75
C GLN A 458 1.95 23.17 16.16
N LEU A 459 1.52 22.92 14.92
CA LEU A 459 1.70 21.63 14.26
C LEU A 459 3.17 21.34 13.94
N VAL A 460 3.93 22.37 13.53
CA VAL A 460 5.38 22.27 13.32
C VAL A 460 6.11 21.96 14.64
N GLU A 461 5.71 22.59 15.74
CA GLU A 461 6.28 22.31 17.07
C GLU A 461 5.93 20.89 17.55
N LEU A 462 4.70 20.45 17.33
CA LEU A 462 4.25 19.09 17.66
C LEU A 462 5.03 18.03 16.86
N GLU A 463 5.21 18.23 15.55
CA GLU A 463 6.02 17.30 14.75
C GLU A 463 7.46 17.25 15.27
N LYS A 464 8.10 18.41 15.50
CA LYS A 464 9.49 18.52 16.01
C LYS A 464 9.69 17.88 17.38
N SER A 465 8.69 17.96 18.25
CA SER A 465 8.74 17.36 19.60
C SER A 465 8.41 15.86 19.60
N SER A 466 7.89 15.34 18.49
CA SER A 466 7.57 13.93 18.28
C SER A 466 8.65 13.20 17.45
N GLN A 467 8.61 11.87 17.40
CA GLN A 467 9.37 11.09 16.40
C GLN A 467 8.60 10.90 15.08
N ALA A 468 7.40 11.48 14.95
CA ALA A 468 6.51 11.34 13.80
C ALA A 468 6.88 12.26 12.62
N SER A 469 6.36 11.93 11.44
CA SER A 469 6.39 12.77 10.24
C SER A 469 5.02 13.41 10.00
N PHE A 470 4.98 14.69 9.62
CA PHE A 470 3.77 15.40 9.25
C PHE A 470 3.87 15.97 7.84
N LEU A 471 3.24 15.28 6.88
CA LEU A 471 3.24 15.67 5.47
C LEU A 471 1.86 16.13 5.01
N TYR A 472 1.84 17.07 4.08
CA TYR A 472 0.62 17.74 3.62
C TYR A 472 0.77 18.40 2.24
N GLU A 473 1.49 17.75 1.32
CA GLU A 473 1.64 18.19 -0.07
C GLU A 473 0.27 18.42 -0.73
N ALA A 474 -0.70 17.55 -0.40
CA ALA A 474 -2.07 17.65 -0.91
C ALA A 474 -2.80 18.95 -0.55
N ALA A 475 -2.35 19.68 0.48
CA ALA A 475 -2.96 20.94 0.90
C ALA A 475 -2.67 22.10 -0.07
N VAL A 476 -1.59 22.02 -0.87
CA VAL A 476 -1.15 23.10 -1.75
C VAL A 476 -0.98 22.61 -3.19
N ALA A 477 -1.81 23.15 -4.10
CA ALA A 477 -1.70 22.97 -5.55
C ALA A 477 -1.77 21.52 -6.10
N ALA A 478 -2.19 20.54 -5.28
CA ALA A 478 -2.59 19.19 -5.66
C ALA A 478 -1.60 18.46 -6.59
N SER A 479 -1.75 18.57 -7.91
CA SER A 479 -0.88 17.88 -8.88
C SER A 479 0.53 18.47 -8.99
N ILE A 480 0.79 19.63 -8.40
CA ILE A 480 2.10 20.26 -8.35
C ILE A 480 2.75 19.90 -7.00
N PRO A 481 3.87 19.15 -6.96
CA PRO A 481 4.55 18.76 -5.73
C PRO A 481 5.39 19.93 -5.18
N ILE A 482 4.74 21.07 -4.95
CA ILE A 482 5.42 22.35 -4.70
C ILE A 482 6.11 22.38 -3.34
N LEU A 483 5.56 21.76 -2.30
CA LEU A 483 6.17 21.78 -0.97
C LEU A 483 7.48 21.00 -0.97
N ARG A 484 7.53 19.82 -1.59
CA ARG A 484 8.79 19.09 -1.79
C ARG A 484 9.78 19.85 -2.66
N LEU A 485 9.33 20.46 -3.76
CA LEU A 485 10.22 21.27 -4.59
C LEU A 485 10.87 22.39 -3.77
N LEU A 486 10.10 23.08 -2.93
CA LEU A 486 10.61 24.13 -2.05
C LEU A 486 11.56 23.61 -0.95
N ASN A 487 11.30 22.43 -0.39
CA ASN A 487 12.16 21.87 0.66
C ASN A 487 13.46 21.26 0.11
N ASP A 488 13.36 20.47 -0.97
CA ASP A 488 14.41 19.55 -1.43
C ASP A 488 15.22 20.09 -2.61
N TYR A 489 14.60 20.90 -3.48
CA TYR A 489 15.24 21.37 -4.71
C TYR A 489 15.65 22.84 -4.65
N HIS A 490 14.80 23.72 -4.12
CA HIS A 490 15.08 25.15 -4.04
C HIS A 490 15.78 25.52 -2.73
N GLU A 491 16.77 26.41 -2.83
CA GLU A 491 17.45 26.98 -1.67
C GLU A 491 16.67 28.20 -1.16
N ILE A 492 16.32 28.22 0.13
CA ILE A 492 15.55 29.33 0.72
C ILE A 492 16.35 30.65 0.65
N GLU A 493 17.68 30.58 0.73
CA GLU A 493 18.55 31.74 0.69
C GLU A 493 18.47 32.50 -0.65
N THR A 494 18.29 31.77 -1.75
CA THR A 494 18.24 32.31 -3.11
C THR A 494 16.84 32.71 -3.56
N MET A 495 15.79 32.20 -2.91
CA MET A 495 14.40 32.55 -3.19
C MET A 495 14.15 34.07 -3.08
N GLN A 496 13.64 34.68 -4.15
CA GLN A 496 13.27 36.10 -4.21
C GLN A 496 11.77 36.29 -4.12
N SER A 497 11.00 35.52 -4.89
CA SER A 497 9.54 35.63 -4.87
C SER A 497 8.84 34.31 -5.20
N ILE A 498 7.62 34.17 -4.67
CA ILE A 498 6.66 33.14 -5.02
C ILE A 498 5.38 33.85 -5.43
N ARG A 499 4.96 33.67 -6.67
CA ARG A 499 3.68 34.16 -7.19
C ARG A 499 2.83 32.99 -7.66
N GLY A 500 1.56 32.95 -7.33
CA GLY A 500 0.73 31.81 -7.72
C GLY A 500 -0.74 32.11 -7.94
N ILE A 501 -1.29 31.48 -8.97
CA ILE A 501 -2.73 31.27 -9.12
C ILE A 501 -3.04 29.98 -8.37
N LEU A 502 -3.54 30.12 -7.15
CA LEU A 502 -3.68 29.02 -6.20
C LEU A 502 -5.10 28.47 -6.06
N ASN A 503 -6.09 29.13 -6.67
CA ASN A 503 -7.49 28.76 -6.60
C ASN A 503 -8.12 28.63 -7.99
N GLY A 504 -8.40 27.38 -8.41
CA GLY A 504 -8.94 27.09 -9.73
C GLY A 504 -10.35 27.64 -9.97
N SER A 505 -11.17 27.75 -8.93
CA SER A 505 -12.55 28.26 -9.03
C SER A 505 -12.57 29.74 -9.41
N SER A 506 -11.78 30.57 -8.72
CA SER A 506 -11.62 31.99 -9.04
C SER A 506 -11.01 32.19 -10.43
N ASN A 507 -10.00 31.41 -10.81
CA ASN A 507 -9.40 31.49 -12.14
C ASN A 507 -10.38 31.08 -13.25
N TYR A 508 -11.21 30.06 -13.01
CA TYR A 508 -12.28 29.65 -13.92
C TYR A 508 -13.32 30.76 -14.11
N ILE A 509 -13.74 31.42 -13.03
CA ILE A 509 -14.72 32.52 -13.08
C ILE A 509 -14.15 33.69 -13.89
N LEU A 510 -12.91 34.12 -13.60
CA LEU A 510 -12.24 35.20 -14.32
C LEU A 510 -12.09 34.89 -15.82
N CYS A 511 -11.65 33.67 -16.17
CA CYS A 511 -11.56 33.23 -17.56
C CYS A 511 -12.92 33.15 -18.26
N SER A 512 -13.97 32.74 -17.53
CA SER A 512 -15.34 32.69 -18.08
C SER A 512 -15.88 34.09 -18.35
N MET A 513 -15.57 35.08 -17.50
CA MET A 513 -15.94 36.47 -17.75
C MET A 513 -15.20 37.04 -18.97
N GLU A 514 -13.92 36.71 -19.13
CA GLU A 514 -13.08 37.16 -20.26
C GLU A 514 -13.46 36.50 -21.59
N PHE A 515 -13.38 35.17 -21.68
CA PHE A 515 -13.50 34.46 -22.96
C PHE A 515 -14.94 34.14 -23.37
N GLU A 516 -15.86 34.08 -22.41
CA GLU A 516 -17.27 33.75 -22.68
C GLU A 516 -18.21 34.97 -22.51
N ASP A 517 -17.65 36.17 -22.26
CA ASP A 517 -18.37 37.43 -22.03
C ASP A 517 -19.51 37.30 -20.99
N LYS A 518 -19.27 36.53 -19.93
CA LYS A 518 -20.23 36.33 -18.84
C LYS A 518 -20.18 37.46 -17.81
N THR A 519 -21.32 37.72 -17.16
CA THR A 519 -21.32 38.49 -15.91
C THR A 519 -20.69 37.66 -14.79
N TYR A 520 -20.22 38.31 -13.72
CA TYR A 520 -19.68 37.61 -12.55
C TYR A 520 -20.66 36.54 -12.02
N GLN A 521 -21.93 36.90 -11.83
CA GLN A 521 -22.94 35.95 -11.34
C GLN A 521 -23.13 34.76 -12.29
N ALA A 522 -23.22 34.99 -13.60
CA ALA A 522 -23.39 33.90 -14.57
C ALA A 522 -22.15 32.99 -14.65
N ALA A 523 -20.95 33.55 -14.52
CA ALA A 523 -19.70 32.79 -14.44
C ALA A 523 -19.63 31.96 -13.14
N LEU A 524 -20.02 32.53 -12.01
CA LEU A 524 -20.10 31.84 -10.72
C LEU A 524 -21.12 30.69 -10.76
N ASP A 525 -22.33 30.94 -11.27
CA ASP A 525 -23.38 29.91 -11.41
C ASP A 525 -22.90 28.77 -12.34
N THR A 526 -22.14 29.10 -13.39
CA THR A 526 -21.49 28.10 -14.26
C THR A 526 -20.44 27.30 -13.49
N ALA A 527 -19.61 27.96 -12.69
CA ALA A 527 -18.57 27.29 -11.89
C ALA A 527 -19.19 26.32 -10.86
N ILE A 528 -20.26 26.72 -10.17
CA ILE A 528 -20.99 25.87 -9.21
C ILE A 528 -21.64 24.69 -9.93
N SER A 529 -22.37 24.93 -11.02
CA SER A 529 -23.07 23.86 -11.75
C SER A 529 -22.13 22.84 -12.39
N LYS A 530 -20.92 23.24 -12.77
CA LYS A 530 -19.87 22.34 -13.28
C LYS A 530 -19.02 21.70 -12.16
N GLY A 531 -19.25 22.05 -10.89
CA GLY A 531 -18.50 21.54 -9.75
C GLY A 531 -17.08 22.11 -9.61
N PHE A 532 -16.79 23.24 -10.25
CA PHE A 532 -15.52 23.97 -10.05
C PHE A 532 -15.54 24.81 -8.78
N ALA A 533 -16.70 25.27 -8.32
CA ALA A 533 -16.89 25.99 -7.06
C ALA A 533 -17.90 25.25 -6.18
N GLU A 534 -17.77 25.38 -4.86
CA GLU A 534 -18.74 24.82 -3.91
C GLU A 534 -20.05 25.62 -3.90
N SER A 535 -21.11 25.05 -3.30
CA SER A 535 -22.40 25.74 -3.16
C SER A 535 -22.29 27.03 -2.35
N ASP A 536 -21.38 27.07 -1.37
CA ASP A 536 -20.93 28.29 -0.73
C ASP A 536 -19.51 28.61 -1.22
N PRO A 537 -19.35 29.51 -2.20
CA PRO A 537 -18.06 29.79 -2.82
C PRO A 537 -17.24 30.84 -2.06
N THR A 538 -17.68 31.26 -0.86
CA THR A 538 -17.10 32.39 -0.12
C THR A 538 -15.58 32.27 0.06
N SER A 539 -15.09 31.07 0.37
CA SER A 539 -13.66 30.81 0.55
C SER A 539 -12.85 31.01 -0.74
N ASP A 540 -13.41 30.58 -1.88
CA ASP A 540 -12.78 30.66 -3.20
C ASP A 540 -12.79 32.10 -3.72
N VAL A 541 -13.97 32.70 -3.84
CA VAL A 541 -14.12 34.02 -4.46
C VAL A 541 -13.57 35.12 -3.55
N GLY A 542 -13.56 34.93 -2.23
CA GLY A 542 -12.98 35.84 -1.25
C GLY A 542 -11.44 35.76 -1.13
N GLY A 543 -10.81 34.78 -1.79
CA GLY A 543 -9.35 34.59 -1.75
C GLY A 543 -8.82 33.95 -0.46
N TYR A 544 -9.68 33.38 0.37
CA TYR A 544 -9.28 32.70 1.61
C TYR A 544 -8.55 31.39 1.32
N ASP A 545 -9.04 30.60 0.35
CA ASP A 545 -8.38 29.36 -0.08
C ASP A 545 -6.94 29.62 -0.57
N ALA A 546 -6.75 30.65 -1.39
CA ALA A 546 -5.43 31.07 -1.86
C ALA A 546 -4.57 31.61 -0.71
N LYS A 547 -5.16 32.31 0.27
CA LYS A 547 -4.45 32.79 1.47
C LYS A 547 -3.89 31.64 2.30
N TYR A 548 -4.69 30.61 2.59
CA TYR A 548 -4.22 29.46 3.36
C TYR A 548 -3.02 28.77 2.68
N LYS A 549 -3.07 28.62 1.36
CA LYS A 549 -1.96 28.09 0.58
C LYS A 549 -0.74 29.01 0.59
N ALA A 550 -0.94 30.32 0.51
CA ALA A 550 0.14 31.31 0.58
C ALA A 550 0.90 31.26 1.91
N ILE A 551 0.20 31.05 3.03
CA ILE A 551 0.81 30.91 4.36
C ILE A 551 1.73 29.68 4.40
N ILE A 552 1.25 28.55 3.88
CA ILE A 552 2.04 27.32 3.81
C ILE A 552 3.27 27.51 2.90
N LEU A 553 3.09 28.17 1.75
CA LEU A 553 4.19 28.51 0.83
C LEU A 553 5.20 29.48 1.44
N ALA A 554 4.77 30.42 2.30
CA ALA A 554 5.66 31.36 2.97
C ALA A 554 6.60 30.64 3.96
N LEU A 555 6.08 29.64 4.67
CA LEU A 555 6.91 28.77 5.51
C LEU A 555 7.92 27.99 4.66
N HIS A 556 7.48 27.25 3.65
CA HIS A 556 8.39 26.39 2.89
C HIS A 556 9.35 27.14 1.97
N GLY A 557 8.94 28.30 1.45
CA GLY A 557 9.75 29.09 0.54
C GLY A 557 10.71 30.06 1.21
N PHE A 558 10.38 30.54 2.42
CA PHE A 558 11.16 31.58 3.10
C PHE A 558 11.50 31.24 4.55
N GLY A 559 10.88 30.23 5.17
CA GLY A 559 11.00 29.96 6.60
C GLY A 559 10.13 30.88 7.47
N LEU A 560 9.15 31.57 6.88
CA LEU A 560 8.28 32.52 7.58
C LEU A 560 7.08 31.80 8.20
N LEU A 561 6.95 31.84 9.52
CA LEU A 561 5.73 31.48 10.23
C LEU A 561 4.81 32.71 10.33
N SER A 562 3.57 32.56 9.89
CA SER A 562 2.53 33.60 9.94
C SER A 562 1.15 32.98 10.12
N SER A 563 0.19 33.77 10.60
CA SER A 563 -1.21 33.39 10.75
C SER A 563 -2.11 34.02 9.67
N PRO A 564 -3.32 33.47 9.44
CA PRO A 564 -4.24 34.00 8.43
C PRO A 564 -4.73 35.44 8.64
N ASP A 565 -4.71 35.93 9.87
CA ASP A 565 -5.13 37.30 10.18
C ASP A 565 -4.03 38.34 9.84
N GLU A 566 -2.80 37.89 9.65
CA GLU A 566 -1.65 38.73 9.35
C GLU A 566 -1.44 38.97 7.84
N LEU A 567 -2.06 38.16 6.98
CA LEU A 567 -1.99 38.26 5.52
C LEU A 567 -3.25 38.91 4.93
N LEU A 568 -3.04 39.95 4.12
CA LEU A 568 -4.10 40.58 3.33
C LEU A 568 -4.65 39.60 2.29
N ASN A 569 -5.96 39.44 2.24
CA ASN A 569 -6.68 38.83 1.13
C ASN A 569 -7.85 39.68 0.67
N LEU A 570 -7.87 40.02 -0.62
CA LEU A 570 -9.07 40.53 -1.29
C LEU A 570 -9.42 39.59 -2.45
N GLY A 571 -10.70 39.37 -2.61
CA GLY A 571 -11.24 38.43 -3.57
C GLY A 571 -11.71 39.07 -4.88
N ILE A 572 -12.35 38.24 -5.70
CA ILE A 572 -12.92 38.62 -6.99
C ILE A 572 -14.42 38.93 -6.91
N GLN A 573 -15.04 38.81 -5.73
CA GLN A 573 -16.51 38.83 -5.58
C GLN A 573 -17.20 40.12 -6.06
N ASN A 574 -16.43 41.20 -6.19
CA ASN A 574 -16.91 42.53 -6.56
C ASN A 574 -16.55 42.91 -8.01
N ILE A 575 -15.92 42.02 -8.78
CA ILE A 575 -15.50 42.28 -10.16
C ILE A 575 -16.72 42.49 -11.09
N ASP A 576 -16.55 43.37 -12.07
CA ASP A 576 -17.58 43.70 -13.06
C ASP A 576 -17.03 43.63 -14.49
N LYS A 577 -17.93 43.58 -15.48
CA LYS A 577 -17.56 43.60 -16.90
C LYS A 577 -16.69 44.81 -17.28
N ARG A 578 -16.88 45.95 -16.61
CA ARG A 578 -16.06 47.15 -16.81
C ARG A 578 -14.58 46.93 -16.48
N ASP A 579 -14.27 46.14 -15.46
CA ASP A 579 -12.88 45.84 -15.08
C ASP A 579 -12.22 44.91 -16.08
N ILE A 580 -12.97 43.89 -16.53
CA ILE A 580 -12.52 42.96 -17.59
C ILE A 580 -12.28 43.72 -18.90
N SER A 581 -13.19 44.62 -19.28
CA SER A 581 -13.05 45.44 -20.48
C SER A 581 -11.82 46.35 -20.39
N PHE A 582 -11.60 46.99 -19.23
CA PHE A 582 -10.40 47.79 -18.97
C PHE A 582 -9.12 46.97 -19.12
N ALA A 583 -9.08 45.74 -18.60
CA ALA A 583 -7.93 44.85 -18.77
C ALA A 583 -7.69 44.51 -20.25
N ILE A 584 -8.74 44.08 -20.97
CA ILE A 584 -8.66 43.69 -22.39
C ILE A 584 -8.19 44.86 -23.26
N GLU A 585 -8.70 46.08 -23.04
CA GLU A 585 -8.29 47.28 -23.77
C GLU A 585 -6.79 47.59 -23.64
N ASN A 586 -6.16 47.16 -22.55
CA ASN A 586 -4.73 47.32 -22.28
C ASN A 586 -3.90 46.06 -22.60
N ASN A 587 -4.49 45.03 -23.23
CA ASN A 587 -3.89 43.70 -23.45
C ASN A 587 -3.48 42.98 -22.15
N TRP A 588 -4.17 43.26 -21.05
CA TRP A 588 -3.95 42.64 -19.75
C TRP A 588 -5.03 41.61 -19.44
N ARG A 589 -4.77 40.77 -18.45
CA ARG A 589 -5.76 39.87 -17.83
C ARG A 589 -5.86 40.14 -16.34
N ILE A 590 -6.99 39.81 -15.74
CA ILE A 590 -7.13 39.85 -14.27
C ILE A 590 -7.00 38.43 -13.74
N LYS A 591 -6.12 38.23 -12.75
CA LYS A 591 -5.92 36.95 -12.05
C LYS A 591 -5.93 37.16 -10.54
N GLN A 592 -6.48 36.23 -9.76
CA GLN A 592 -6.27 36.24 -8.31
C GLN A 592 -4.90 35.62 -8.02
N VAL A 593 -3.97 36.42 -7.52
CA VAL A 593 -2.57 36.04 -7.32
C VAL A 593 -2.20 36.12 -5.84
N ALA A 594 -1.69 35.02 -5.31
CA ALA A 594 -0.92 35.02 -4.08
C ALA A 594 0.51 35.47 -4.39
N SER A 595 1.00 36.50 -3.71
CA SER A 595 2.35 37.03 -3.86
C SER A 595 3.08 36.96 -2.53
N ILE A 596 4.27 36.37 -2.53
CA ILE A 596 5.20 36.30 -1.40
C ILE A 596 6.56 36.78 -1.91
N VAL A 597 7.09 37.88 -1.39
CA VAL A 597 8.26 38.56 -1.95
C VAL A 597 9.25 38.89 -0.84
N LYS A 598 10.51 38.55 -1.05
CA LYS A 598 11.60 38.92 -0.17
C LYS A 598 11.98 40.38 -0.39
N ASN A 599 11.73 41.21 0.61
CA ASN A 599 12.12 42.61 0.62
C ASN A 599 13.48 42.78 1.31
N LYS A 600 13.92 44.03 1.49
CA LYS A 600 15.23 44.32 2.10
C LYS A 600 15.28 43.83 3.55
N GLY A 601 16.41 43.23 3.94
CA GLY A 601 16.62 42.76 5.31
C GLY A 601 15.83 41.47 5.58
N ASN A 602 15.07 41.47 6.68
CA ASN A 602 14.30 40.31 7.13
C ASN A 602 12.79 40.43 6.85
N PHE A 603 12.41 41.33 5.94
CA PHE A 603 11.02 41.64 5.66
C PHE A 603 10.52 40.85 4.46
N ILE A 604 9.36 40.20 4.61
CA ILE A 604 8.67 39.45 3.56
C ILE A 604 7.32 40.10 3.30
N GLY A 605 7.08 40.55 2.08
CA GLY A 605 5.76 40.95 1.63
C GLY A 605 4.90 39.73 1.30
N ALA A 606 3.72 39.58 1.89
CA ALA A 606 2.82 38.46 1.58
C ALA A 606 1.36 38.91 1.54
N PHE A 607 0.65 38.59 0.44
CA PHE A 607 -0.76 38.96 0.25
C PHE A 607 -1.41 38.19 -0.90
N VAL A 608 -2.74 38.21 -0.95
CA VAL A 608 -3.57 37.64 -2.04
C VAL A 608 -4.51 38.70 -2.57
N LEU A 609 -4.40 39.04 -3.86
CA LEU A 609 -5.22 40.07 -4.49
C LEU A 609 -5.52 39.71 -5.95
N PRO A 610 -6.61 40.21 -6.56
CA PRO A 610 -6.68 40.34 -8.00
C PRO A 610 -5.51 41.21 -8.49
N GLU A 611 -4.90 40.83 -9.61
CA GLU A 611 -3.74 41.50 -10.20
C GLU A 611 -3.94 41.60 -11.71
N PHE A 612 -3.56 42.74 -12.30
CA PHE A 612 -3.44 42.87 -13.75
C PHE A 612 -2.15 42.20 -14.22
N ILE A 613 -2.30 41.23 -15.11
CA ILE A 613 -1.25 40.38 -15.64
C ILE A 613 -1.02 40.74 -17.11
N THR A 614 0.22 41.07 -17.44
CA THR A 614 0.65 41.47 -18.79
C THR A 614 1.04 40.28 -19.65
N THR A 615 1.12 40.50 -20.96
CA THR A 615 1.42 39.44 -21.94
C THR A 615 2.79 38.80 -21.77
N ASP A 616 3.74 39.47 -21.13
CA ASP A 616 5.08 38.95 -20.82
C ASP A 616 5.14 38.20 -19.47
N ASP A 617 4.10 38.30 -18.64
CA ASP A 617 4.05 37.63 -17.35
C ASP A 617 3.74 36.13 -17.54
N PRO A 618 4.52 35.21 -16.94
CA PRO A 618 4.31 33.76 -17.11
C PRO A 618 2.94 33.27 -16.63
N LEU A 619 2.23 34.02 -15.78
CA LEU A 619 0.89 33.67 -15.32
C LEU A 619 -0.22 34.05 -16.32
N TYR A 620 0.10 34.77 -17.40
CA TYR A 620 -0.88 35.29 -18.36
C TYR A 620 -1.73 34.17 -18.99
N ASP A 621 -1.08 33.11 -19.47
CA ASP A 621 -1.71 31.98 -20.19
C ASP A 621 -2.17 30.83 -19.29
N ILE A 622 -2.34 31.09 -17.99
CA ILE A 622 -2.90 30.11 -17.06
C ILE A 622 -4.42 30.26 -17.06
N HIS A 623 -5.10 29.31 -17.72
CA HIS A 623 -6.53 29.40 -17.99
C HIS A 623 -7.37 28.41 -17.18
N TYR A 624 -8.63 28.80 -16.99
CA TYR A 624 -9.69 27.98 -16.38
C TYR A 624 -9.32 27.45 -14.99
N GLU A 625 -9.50 26.17 -14.71
CA GLU A 625 -9.30 25.57 -13.40
C GLU A 625 -7.82 25.29 -13.06
N ASN A 626 -6.89 25.63 -13.95
CA ASN A 626 -5.47 25.36 -13.73
C ASN A 626 -4.88 26.30 -12.68
N ASN A 627 -4.02 25.73 -11.85
CA ASN A 627 -3.17 26.46 -10.93
C ASN A 627 -1.78 26.59 -11.55
N ALA A 628 -1.08 27.65 -11.13
CA ALA A 628 0.31 27.80 -11.46
C ALA A 628 1.06 28.49 -10.32
N ILE A 629 2.32 28.11 -10.15
CA ILE A 629 3.23 28.70 -9.17
C ILE A 629 4.51 29.09 -9.90
N GLN A 630 4.76 30.38 -9.94
CA GLN A 630 6.00 30.98 -10.38
C GLN A 630 6.92 31.14 -9.19
N LEU A 631 8.12 30.58 -9.29
CA LEU A 631 9.20 30.80 -8.33
C LEU A 631 10.27 31.66 -8.99
N GLU A 632 10.68 32.73 -8.32
CA GLU A 632 11.79 33.56 -8.75
C GLU A 632 12.97 33.30 -7.83
N ASP A 633 13.89 32.47 -8.30
CA ASP A 633 15.18 32.29 -7.67
C ASP A 633 16.16 33.33 -8.24
N LYS A 634 17.11 33.79 -7.42
CA LYS A 634 18.22 34.66 -7.85
C LYS A 634 18.92 34.15 -9.11
N ASN A 635 18.96 32.84 -9.33
CA ASN A 635 19.63 32.21 -10.46
C ASN A 635 18.76 32.14 -11.73
N GLN A 636 17.49 31.75 -11.61
CA GLN A 636 16.55 31.65 -12.73
C GLN A 636 15.09 31.55 -12.27
N PRO A 637 14.11 32.00 -13.08
CA PRO A 637 12.69 31.80 -12.78
C PRO A 637 12.23 30.38 -13.16
N PHE A 638 11.25 29.87 -12.42
CA PHE A 638 10.56 28.60 -12.69
C PHE A 638 9.05 28.81 -12.72
N LEU A 639 8.35 28.08 -13.58
CA LEU A 639 6.89 28.05 -13.62
C LEU A 639 6.44 26.59 -13.54
N TYR A 640 5.66 26.28 -12.51
CA TYR A 640 4.99 24.99 -12.37
C TYR A 640 3.49 25.18 -12.63
N ASN A 641 2.94 24.36 -13.52
CA ASN A 641 1.53 24.45 -13.93
C ASN A 641 0.89 23.05 -13.85
N GLY A 642 -0.32 22.99 -13.31
CA GLY A 642 -1.07 21.76 -13.16
C GLY A 642 -2.47 22.01 -12.63
N LYS A 643 -3.25 20.94 -12.51
CA LYS A 643 -4.58 21.00 -11.88
C LYS A 643 -4.43 21.21 -10.37
N GLY A 644 -5.04 22.28 -9.86
CA GLY A 644 -4.96 22.67 -8.45
C GLY A 644 -5.93 21.97 -7.50
N ALA A 645 -6.86 21.17 -8.05
CA ALA A 645 -7.88 20.45 -7.32
C ALA A 645 -8.37 19.24 -8.13
N GLY A 646 -9.09 18.34 -7.47
CA GLY A 646 -9.70 17.14 -8.08
C GLY A 646 -9.45 15.91 -7.22
N ASP A 647 -10.37 14.95 -7.26
CA ASP A 647 -10.32 13.70 -6.51
C ASP A 647 -9.01 12.91 -6.74
N ILE A 648 -8.64 12.70 -8.01
CA ILE A 648 -7.43 11.96 -8.39
C ILE A 648 -6.17 12.79 -8.16
N ALA A 649 -6.16 14.07 -8.53
CA ALA A 649 -4.98 14.93 -8.42
C ALA A 649 -4.56 15.10 -6.95
N THR A 650 -5.51 15.44 -6.07
CA THR A 650 -5.25 15.59 -4.63
C THR A 650 -4.99 14.22 -3.97
N GLY A 651 -5.73 13.17 -4.35
CA GLY A 651 -5.49 11.82 -3.85
C GLY A 651 -4.09 11.27 -4.18
N MET A 652 -3.52 11.66 -5.33
CA MET A 652 -2.15 11.30 -5.72
C MET A 652 -1.09 11.97 -4.84
N ALA A 653 -1.30 13.23 -4.45
CA ALA A 653 -0.42 13.92 -3.51
C ALA A 653 -0.43 13.24 -2.13
N VAL A 654 -1.63 12.86 -1.63
CA VAL A 654 -1.77 12.08 -0.39
C VAL A 654 -1.04 10.74 -0.48
N LEU A 655 -1.21 10.00 -1.58
CA LEU A 655 -0.50 8.73 -1.79
C LEU A 655 1.02 8.92 -1.82
N SER A 656 1.49 10.01 -2.45
CA SER A 656 2.91 10.32 -2.51
C SER A 656 3.47 10.68 -1.14
N ASP A 657 2.71 11.40 -0.31
CA ASP A 657 3.08 11.72 1.08
C ASP A 657 3.20 10.46 1.93
N LEU A 658 2.20 9.56 1.84
CA LEU A 658 2.25 8.27 2.51
C LEU A 658 3.54 7.49 2.16
N GLN A 659 3.85 7.38 0.87
CA GLN A 659 5.08 6.69 0.43
C GLN A 659 6.36 7.34 0.96
N SER A 660 6.35 8.66 1.13
CA SER A 660 7.52 9.41 1.63
C SER A 660 7.69 9.21 3.14
N ILE A 661 6.59 9.18 3.90
CA ILE A 661 6.62 8.83 5.33
C ILE A 661 7.22 7.44 5.54
N ASN A 662 6.84 6.45 4.72
CA ASN A 662 7.39 5.08 4.81
C ASN A 662 8.90 5.04 4.52
N GLN A 663 9.43 6.02 3.80
CA GLN A 663 10.87 6.18 3.55
C GLN A 663 11.58 7.01 4.62
N GLY A 664 10.87 7.42 5.68
CA GLY A 664 11.40 8.24 6.76
C GLY A 664 11.53 9.72 6.43
N TYR A 665 10.85 10.21 5.39
CA TYR A 665 10.89 11.63 5.01
C TYR A 665 10.13 12.51 6.00
N LYS A 666 10.66 13.73 6.22
CA LYS A 666 10.09 14.83 7.00
C LYS A 666 10.45 16.15 6.34
N TYR A 667 9.61 17.15 6.53
CA TYR A 667 9.98 18.50 6.14
C TYR A 667 11.06 19.07 7.07
N ASP A 668 11.98 19.85 6.52
CA ASP A 668 13.01 20.54 7.32
C ASP A 668 12.49 21.87 7.89
N TYR A 669 11.42 22.43 7.29
CA TYR A 669 10.75 23.72 7.57
C TYR A 669 11.63 24.98 7.58
N LYS A 670 12.95 24.88 7.83
CA LYS A 670 13.95 25.94 7.78
C LYS A 670 13.47 27.26 8.42
N VAL A 671 12.73 27.15 9.53
CA VAL A 671 12.07 28.28 10.21
C VAL A 671 13.09 29.34 10.60
N ASN A 672 12.78 30.60 10.33
CA ASN A 672 13.58 31.74 10.71
C ASN A 672 12.75 32.76 11.51
N ASP A 673 12.88 32.71 12.83
CA ASP A 673 12.16 33.59 13.78
C ASP A 673 12.50 35.08 13.62
N SER A 674 13.54 35.42 12.86
CA SER A 674 13.92 36.82 12.61
C SER A 674 13.18 37.44 11.43
N LEU A 675 12.45 36.66 10.62
CA LEU A 675 11.64 37.15 9.50
C LEU A 675 10.33 37.77 9.99
N LEU A 676 9.93 38.86 9.33
CA LEU A 676 8.72 39.61 9.66
C LEU A 676 7.95 39.94 8.38
N LEU A 677 6.62 40.03 8.51
CA LEU A 677 5.78 40.53 7.42
C LEU A 677 6.03 42.03 7.18
N ASP A 678 6.13 42.41 5.91
CA ASP A 678 6.40 43.78 5.49
C ASP A 678 5.12 44.60 5.30
N TYR A 679 4.55 45.09 6.40
CA TYR A 679 3.38 45.97 6.33
C TYR A 679 3.67 47.36 5.73
N ALA A 680 4.94 47.74 5.60
CA ALA A 680 5.36 49.00 5.00
C ALA A 680 5.52 48.92 3.49
N GLN A 681 5.49 47.71 2.90
CA GLN A 681 5.54 47.54 1.44
C GLN A 681 4.39 48.32 0.79
N VAL A 682 4.74 49.24 -0.09
CA VAL A 682 3.79 50.03 -0.86
C VAL A 682 3.36 49.24 -2.09
N ILE A 683 2.06 49.12 -2.30
CA ILE A 683 1.50 48.50 -3.51
C ILE A 683 0.63 49.49 -4.29
N LYS A 684 0.66 49.35 -5.62
CA LYS A 684 -0.10 50.13 -6.59
C LYS A 684 -1.42 49.45 -6.88
N LEU A 685 -2.52 50.16 -6.69
CA LEU A 685 -3.87 49.58 -6.79
C LEU A 685 -4.78 50.38 -7.71
N TYR A 686 -5.60 49.64 -8.43
CA TYR A 686 -6.88 50.05 -9.01
C TYR A 686 -7.99 49.69 -8.02
N ILE A 687 -8.77 50.68 -7.59
CA ILE A 687 -9.93 50.45 -6.73
C ILE A 687 -11.18 51.01 -7.38
N ARG A 688 -12.14 50.16 -7.68
CA ARG A 688 -13.46 50.54 -8.17
C ARG A 688 -14.51 50.39 -7.08
N ARG A 689 -15.28 51.45 -6.86
CA ARG A 689 -16.42 51.45 -5.96
C ARG A 689 -17.59 50.67 -6.57
N VAL A 690 -18.19 49.75 -5.81
CA VAL A 690 -19.32 48.92 -6.25
C VAL A 690 -20.65 49.43 -5.71
N LYS A 691 -20.67 49.91 -4.46
CA LYS A 691 -21.84 50.48 -3.79
C LYS A 691 -21.62 51.95 -3.53
N ASN A 692 -22.68 52.75 -3.38
CA ASN A 692 -22.55 54.15 -2.96
C ASN A 692 -22.24 54.24 -1.46
N ILE A 693 -21.08 53.72 -1.06
CA ILE A 693 -20.53 53.77 0.30
C ILE A 693 -19.36 54.76 0.35
N PRO A 694 -19.04 55.33 1.52
CA PRO A 694 -17.86 56.17 1.69
C PRO A 694 -16.58 55.40 1.33
N TRP A 695 -15.58 56.11 0.80
CA TRP A 695 -14.23 55.55 0.70
C TRP A 695 -13.66 55.34 2.10
N PRO A 696 -12.82 54.30 2.30
CA PRO A 696 -12.06 54.18 3.54
C PRO A 696 -11.25 55.45 3.82
N GLU A 697 -11.16 55.82 5.09
CA GLU A 697 -10.38 56.99 5.52
C GLU A 697 -8.90 56.64 5.51
N TRP A 698 -8.23 56.98 4.41
CA TRP A 698 -6.78 56.98 4.30
C TRP A 698 -6.29 58.42 4.15
N ASN A 699 -5.08 58.72 4.65
CA ASN A 699 -4.50 60.05 4.51
C ASN A 699 -4.43 60.47 3.02
N GLU A 700 -4.67 61.75 2.71
CA GLU A 700 -4.71 62.28 1.33
C GLU A 700 -3.43 61.99 0.51
N GLN A 701 -2.31 61.70 1.17
CA GLN A 701 -1.02 61.36 0.56
C GLN A 701 -1.00 60.01 -0.20
N VAL A 702 -2.09 59.25 -0.17
CA VAL A 702 -2.20 57.88 -0.74
C VAL A 702 -2.84 57.86 -2.14
N ILE A 703 -3.58 58.90 -2.53
CA ILE A 703 -4.35 58.92 -3.78
C ILE A 703 -3.55 59.56 -4.91
N ILE A 704 -3.23 58.76 -5.94
CA ILE A 704 -2.49 59.24 -7.12
C ILE A 704 -3.47 59.89 -8.12
N ARG A 705 -4.64 59.28 -8.31
CA ARG A 705 -5.66 59.76 -9.26
C ARG A 705 -7.06 59.34 -8.84
N ASP A 706 -7.99 60.29 -8.78
CA ASP A 706 -9.42 60.06 -8.50
C ASP A 706 -10.25 60.33 -9.76
N LEU A 707 -10.97 59.31 -10.23
CA LEU A 707 -11.89 59.35 -11.38
C LEU A 707 -13.35 59.15 -10.95
N GLY A 708 -13.67 59.44 -9.68
CA GLY A 708 -15.02 59.35 -9.12
C GLY A 708 -15.36 57.93 -8.61
N GLU A 709 -15.72 57.03 -9.52
CA GLU A 709 -16.00 55.62 -9.18
C GLU A 709 -14.72 54.79 -9.06
N VAL A 710 -13.62 55.25 -9.63
CA VAL A 710 -12.33 54.56 -9.64
C VAL A 710 -11.25 55.45 -9.01
N ARG A 711 -10.41 54.86 -8.16
CA ARG A 711 -9.19 55.49 -7.64
C ARG A 711 -7.96 54.64 -7.97
N TYR A 712 -6.89 55.32 -8.34
CA TYR A 712 -5.55 54.76 -8.42
C TYR A 712 -4.79 55.22 -7.20
N ILE A 713 -4.28 54.28 -6.40
CA ILE A 713 -3.64 54.57 -5.12
C ILE A 713 -2.32 53.83 -4.98
N GLU A 714 -1.40 54.41 -4.22
CA GLU A 714 -0.17 53.78 -3.73
C GLU A 714 -0.23 53.79 -2.21
N ILE A 715 -0.31 52.59 -1.62
CA ILE A 715 -0.58 52.46 -0.18
C ILE A 715 0.25 51.32 0.43
N PRO A 716 0.78 51.50 1.65
CA PRO A 716 1.34 50.41 2.44
C PRO A 716 0.35 49.27 2.68
N LEU A 717 0.83 48.03 2.66
CA LEU A 717 0.03 46.82 2.93
C LEU A 717 -0.72 46.87 4.27
N GLY A 718 -0.11 47.43 5.32
CA GLY A 718 -0.73 47.51 6.65
C GLY A 718 -2.07 48.25 6.66
N TYR A 719 -2.18 49.39 5.97
CA TYR A 719 -3.43 50.15 5.90
C TYR A 719 -4.53 49.41 5.13
N LEU A 720 -4.15 48.60 4.13
CA LEU A 720 -5.10 47.76 3.41
C LEU A 720 -5.62 46.63 4.27
N LEU A 721 -4.75 46.02 5.08
CA LEU A 721 -5.14 44.96 6.01
C LEU A 721 -6.14 45.48 7.04
N GLU A 722 -5.88 46.65 7.63
CA GLU A 722 -6.82 47.33 8.55
C GLU A 722 -8.19 47.61 7.89
N SER A 723 -8.19 47.92 6.59
CA SER A 723 -9.40 48.28 5.83
C SER A 723 -10.02 47.11 5.04
N GLN A 724 -9.51 45.88 5.21
CA GLN A 724 -9.83 44.74 4.34
C GLN A 724 -11.34 44.42 4.30
N GLN A 725 -12.01 44.52 5.44
CA GLN A 725 -13.44 44.21 5.55
C GLN A 725 -14.29 45.21 4.76
N ASP A 726 -13.98 46.51 4.86
CA ASP A 726 -14.66 47.56 4.11
C ASP A 726 -14.42 47.41 2.60
N LEU A 727 -13.17 47.13 2.22
CA LEU A 727 -12.79 46.85 0.84
C LEU A 727 -13.56 45.66 0.27
N SER A 728 -13.61 44.55 1.00
CA SER A 728 -14.30 43.32 0.59
C SER A 728 -15.82 43.52 0.41
N ASN A 729 -16.42 44.45 1.15
CA ASN A 729 -17.87 44.64 1.19
C ASN A 729 -18.43 45.57 0.11
N GLY A 730 -17.61 46.43 -0.50
CA GLY A 730 -18.11 47.39 -1.48
C GLY A 730 -17.11 47.95 -2.48
N PHE A 731 -15.92 47.36 -2.58
CA PHE A 731 -14.91 47.73 -3.56
C PHE A 731 -14.38 46.50 -4.33
N PHE A 732 -14.06 46.68 -5.59
CA PHE A 732 -13.19 45.78 -6.32
C PHE A 732 -11.78 46.36 -6.32
N VAL A 733 -10.81 45.56 -5.93
CA VAL A 733 -9.41 45.97 -5.80
C VAL A 733 -8.57 45.07 -6.69
N ALA A 734 -7.76 45.67 -7.55
CA ALA A 734 -6.77 44.94 -8.34
C ALA A 734 -5.41 45.64 -8.26
N ARG A 735 -4.34 44.87 -8.17
CA ARG A 735 -2.97 45.36 -8.12
C ARG A 735 -2.39 45.56 -9.52
N PHE A 736 -1.55 46.58 -9.67
CA PHE A 736 -0.63 46.72 -10.80
C PHE A 736 0.76 46.15 -10.45
N LYS A 737 1.46 45.62 -11.45
CA LYS A 737 2.88 45.29 -11.33
C LYS A 737 3.69 46.59 -11.16
N GLU A 738 4.80 46.54 -10.42
CA GLU A 738 5.51 47.71 -9.89
C GLU A 738 5.87 48.81 -10.92
N ASN A 739 5.94 48.48 -12.21
CA ASN A 739 6.37 49.40 -13.28
C ASN A 739 5.22 49.94 -14.18
N GLU A 740 3.94 49.66 -13.89
CA GLU A 740 2.86 49.80 -14.89
C GLU A 740 1.69 50.71 -14.47
N VAL A 741 1.97 51.94 -14.04
CA VAL A 741 0.91 52.96 -13.77
C VAL A 741 0.93 54.05 -14.81
#